data_AF-H3DA91-F1
#
_entry.id   AF-H3DA91-F1
#
_cell.length_a   1.000
_cell.length_b   1.000
_cell.length_c   1.000
_cell.angle_alpha   90.00
_cell.angle_beta   90.00
_cell.angle_gamma   90.00
#
_symmetry.space_group_name_H-M   'P 1'
#
loop_
_entity.id
_entity.type
_entity.pdbx_description
1 polymer ?
#
loop_
_entity_poly.entity_id
_entity_poly.type
_entity_poly.pdbx_seq_one_letter_code
_entity_poly.pdbx_strand_id
1 'polypeptide(L)'
;YKVAKVIVDKKANPNAKALNGFTPLHIACKKNRVKVMELLLKHGASIQAVTALQSGLTPIHVAAFMGHDNIVHQLISHGASPNTSNVRGETALHMAARAGQSNVVRYLIQNGARVDARAKDDQTPLHISSRLGKQDIVQQLLANGASPDATTSSGYTPLHLAAREGHRDVAAVLDNGADLSVVTKKGFTPLHVAAKYGNMEVANLLLQKNACPDAAGKSGLTPLHVAAHYDNQKVALLLLNQGASPHVAAKNGYTPLHIAAKKNQMEITTTLLEYGAPTNTVTRQGITPLHLAAQEGNIDVVTLLLARDAPVNVGNKSGLTPLHLAAQEDKVNVAEILVNHGATLDPETKLGYTPLHVACHYGNVKMVNFLLKNQAKVNAKTKNGYTPLHQASQQGHTHVINLLLHHGASPNELTNNGNSALSIARRLGYISVVDTLKAISEETLTTRTVIEKHKMNVPETMNEVLDMSDDDGQGDDAMTGDTDKYLAPQDLRELGDDSLPQEGYMGFSVGARSQSSDRSNTLNRSSFTRDSMMIEEILAPSKDTLLAVARNDNDSLRRYSWTPEALDNVNLVSSPVHSGFLVSFMVDARGGSMRGSRHNGMRIIIPPRKCTAPTRITCRLAKRHKLATPPPMVEGEGLASRLVEVGPAGAQFLGPVIVEIPHFGSMRGQERELIILRSENGESWKEHLYDCKTDNLVQLLAGMDEELDSPEELERKRICRIITKDFPQYFAVVSRIRQETNQMGPEGGTLRSRSVALVQASFPEGALTKKIKVGLQAQPVPEDTVKKILGNRATFSPIVTVEPRRRKFHKPITMTIPVPPLSGEGLTNGYKGDSTPCLRLLCSITGGTSPAQWEDITGTTPLTFVNDCVSFTTNVSARFWLADCHQIPETVGLATQLYRELICVPYMAKFVVFAKMNDHVESRLRCFCMTDDKVDKTLEQQENFEEVARSKDIEVLEGRPIYVDCYGNLTPLTKTGQQLILNFYAFKENRLPFCVKVRDPSQEACGRLTFLKECKPTKGLPQTAVCNLNITLPSARKTEKPERRHTFASLALRKRYSYLAEPALSEFDIFTN
;
A
#
# COMPACT_ATOMS: atom_id res chain seq x y z
N TYR A 1 28.45 -13.56 40.41
CA TYR A 1 29.04 -14.50 41.39
C TYR A 1 28.99 -13.96 42.80
N LYS A 2 29.91 -13.06 43.24
CA LYS A 2 29.97 -12.56 44.65
C LYS A 2 28.60 -12.20 45.26
N VAL A 3 27.80 -11.38 44.57
CA VAL A 3 26.43 -10.99 45.00
C VAL A 3 25.52 -12.21 45.17
N ALA A 4 25.42 -13.08 44.16
CA ALA A 4 24.62 -14.30 44.22
C ALA A 4 25.05 -15.24 45.36
N LYS A 5 26.36 -15.32 45.67
CA LYS A 5 26.85 -16.07 46.83
C LYS A 5 26.30 -15.47 48.13
N VAL A 6 26.46 -14.17 48.37
CA VAL A 6 25.94 -13.52 49.59
C VAL A 6 24.42 -13.72 49.74
N ILE A 7 23.65 -13.64 48.65
CA ILE A 7 22.20 -13.85 48.65
C ILE A 7 21.83 -15.29 49.03
N VAL A 8 22.49 -16.29 48.45
CA VAL A 8 22.17 -17.71 48.70
C VAL A 8 22.74 -18.19 50.05
N ASP A 9 23.93 -17.73 50.45
CA ASP A 9 24.49 -17.93 51.80
C ASP A 9 23.55 -17.37 52.90
N LYS A 10 22.75 -16.35 52.57
CA LYS A 10 21.67 -15.79 53.41
C LYS A 10 20.33 -16.55 53.31
N LYS A 11 20.34 -17.79 52.83
CA LYS A 11 19.18 -18.71 52.70
C LYS A 11 18.08 -18.25 51.73
N ALA A 12 18.38 -17.40 50.75
CA ALA A 12 17.43 -17.11 49.68
C ALA A 12 17.12 -18.35 48.84
N ASN A 13 15.84 -18.58 48.51
CA ASN A 13 15.39 -19.76 47.77
C ASN A 13 15.90 -19.75 46.31
N PRO A 14 16.79 -20.68 45.90
CA PRO A 14 17.33 -20.71 44.53
C PRO A 14 16.32 -21.22 43.48
N ASN A 15 15.17 -21.75 43.92
CA ASN A 15 14.06 -22.21 43.10
C ASN A 15 12.90 -21.19 43.01
N ALA A 16 13.07 -19.98 43.55
CA ALA A 16 12.11 -18.90 43.36
C ALA A 16 11.84 -18.69 41.86
N LYS A 17 10.56 -18.53 41.47
CA LYS A 17 10.16 -18.25 40.09
C LYS A 17 9.79 -16.78 39.95
N ALA A 18 10.29 -16.14 38.90
CA ALA A 18 9.79 -14.84 38.45
C ALA A 18 8.37 -14.97 37.84
N LEU A 19 7.71 -13.86 37.50
CA LEU A 19 6.35 -13.85 36.93
C LEU A 19 6.24 -14.63 35.60
N ASN A 20 7.30 -14.62 34.80
CA ASN A 20 7.44 -15.45 33.58
C ASN A 20 7.80 -16.94 33.87
N GLY A 21 7.88 -17.32 35.14
CA GLY A 21 8.19 -18.67 35.59
C GLY A 21 9.67 -19.08 35.55
N PHE A 22 10.59 -18.20 35.13
CA PHE A 22 12.03 -18.50 35.14
C PHE A 22 12.56 -18.56 36.58
N THR A 23 13.45 -19.52 36.84
CA THR A 23 14.25 -19.57 38.08
C THR A 23 15.62 -18.91 37.89
N PRO A 24 16.33 -18.52 38.97
CA PRO A 24 17.73 -18.09 38.91
C PRO A 24 18.64 -19.01 38.09
N LEU A 25 18.39 -20.33 38.10
CA LEU A 25 19.14 -21.31 37.32
C LEU A 25 18.91 -21.14 35.80
N HIS A 26 17.67 -20.90 35.35
CA HIS A 26 17.38 -20.59 33.94
C HIS A 26 18.06 -19.30 33.49
N ILE A 27 18.10 -18.26 34.35
CA ILE A 27 18.74 -16.99 34.05
C ILE A 27 20.27 -17.16 33.97
N ALA A 28 20.87 -17.95 34.88
CA ALA A 28 22.29 -18.30 34.81
C ALA A 28 22.65 -19.05 33.51
N CYS A 29 21.75 -19.93 33.03
CA CYS A 29 21.90 -20.61 31.75
C CYS A 29 21.73 -19.66 30.54
N LYS A 30 20.70 -18.79 30.55
CA LYS A 30 20.47 -17.76 29.51
C LYS A 30 21.63 -16.76 29.38
N LYS A 31 22.35 -16.47 30.47
CA LYS A 31 23.40 -15.45 30.53
C LYS A 31 24.84 -16.01 30.56
N ASN A 32 25.03 -17.30 30.26
CA ASN A 32 26.31 -18.04 30.32
C ASN A 32 27.12 -17.76 31.61
N ARG A 33 26.53 -18.05 32.77
CA ARG A 33 27.14 -17.79 34.08
C ARG A 33 27.48 -19.08 34.83
N VAL A 34 28.38 -19.90 34.27
CA VAL A 34 28.79 -21.22 34.80
C VAL A 34 29.00 -21.23 36.32
N LYS A 35 29.88 -20.37 36.85
CA LYS A 35 30.15 -20.28 38.31
C LYS A 35 28.94 -19.87 39.17
N VAL A 36 27.91 -19.25 38.59
CA VAL A 36 26.65 -18.93 39.29
C VAL A 36 25.68 -20.11 39.22
N MET A 37 25.65 -20.82 38.09
CA MET A 37 24.90 -22.06 37.94
C MET A 37 25.41 -23.14 38.92
N GLU A 38 26.71 -23.42 38.97
CA GLU A 38 27.36 -24.34 39.94
C GLU A 38 26.96 -24.01 41.39
N LEU A 39 27.04 -22.72 41.75
CA LEU A 39 26.69 -22.21 43.07
C LEU A 39 25.21 -22.41 43.41
N LEU A 40 24.31 -22.21 42.44
CA LEU A 40 22.87 -22.43 42.62
C LEU A 40 22.56 -23.92 42.78
N LEU A 41 23.17 -24.79 41.96
CA LEU A 41 23.02 -26.24 42.04
C LEU A 41 23.50 -26.77 43.40
N LYS A 42 24.65 -26.30 43.90
CA LYS A 42 25.18 -26.67 45.22
C LYS A 42 24.24 -26.32 46.39
N HIS A 43 23.33 -25.35 46.22
CA HIS A 43 22.34 -24.96 47.22
C HIS A 43 20.93 -25.48 46.93
N GLY A 44 20.79 -26.48 46.04
CA GLY A 44 19.52 -27.17 45.79
C GLY A 44 18.65 -26.55 44.70
N ALA A 45 19.22 -25.80 43.75
CA ALA A 45 18.49 -25.41 42.54
C ALA A 45 18.11 -26.65 41.72
N SER A 46 16.83 -26.78 41.37
CA SER A 46 16.30 -27.93 40.63
C SER A 46 16.68 -27.88 39.16
N ILE A 47 17.49 -28.86 38.75
CA ILE A 47 17.94 -29.10 37.37
C ILE A 47 16.76 -29.34 36.42
N GLN A 48 15.65 -29.86 36.94
CA GLN A 48 14.43 -30.16 36.18
C GLN A 48 13.31 -29.13 36.41
N ALA A 49 13.61 -27.96 37.00
CA ALA A 49 12.63 -26.89 37.12
C ALA A 49 12.08 -26.51 35.74
N VAL A 50 10.75 -26.48 35.59
CA VAL A 50 10.08 -26.02 34.37
C VAL A 50 9.63 -24.56 34.48
N THR A 51 9.72 -23.79 33.39
CA THR A 51 9.08 -22.47 33.29
C THR A 51 7.55 -22.61 33.34
N ALA A 52 6.86 -21.57 33.83
CA ALA A 52 5.41 -21.57 34.05
C ALA A 52 4.59 -21.08 32.84
N LEU A 53 5.26 -20.59 31.79
CA LEU A 53 4.64 -20.18 30.53
C LEU A 53 4.33 -21.40 29.62
N GLN A 54 3.57 -21.16 28.54
CA GLN A 54 3.11 -22.12 27.52
C GLN A 54 4.22 -22.90 26.74
N SER A 55 5.46 -22.88 27.23
CA SER A 55 6.61 -23.56 26.66
C SER A 55 7.26 -24.58 27.61
N GLY A 56 7.05 -24.49 28.94
CA GLY A 56 7.54 -25.49 29.90
C GLY A 56 9.01 -25.89 29.76
N LEU A 57 9.89 -24.91 29.53
CA LEU A 57 11.32 -25.14 29.30
C LEU A 57 12.03 -25.51 30.60
N THR A 58 13.15 -26.23 30.48
CA THR A 58 14.08 -26.51 31.60
C THR A 58 15.42 -25.78 31.39
N PRO A 59 16.33 -25.73 32.38
CA PRO A 59 17.65 -25.12 32.24
C PRO A 59 18.45 -25.63 31.03
N ILE A 60 18.41 -26.94 30.75
CA ILE A 60 19.13 -27.53 29.61
C ILE A 60 18.51 -27.14 28.25
N HIS A 61 17.19 -26.99 28.17
CA HIS A 61 16.53 -26.43 26.98
C HIS A 61 17.01 -25.00 26.67
N VAL A 62 17.06 -24.13 27.70
CA VAL A 62 17.52 -22.75 27.55
C VAL A 62 19.00 -22.67 27.19
N ALA A 63 19.85 -23.49 27.83
CA ALA A 63 21.28 -23.56 27.52
C ALA A 63 21.54 -24.05 26.09
N ALA A 64 20.85 -25.11 25.67
CA ALA A 64 21.01 -25.71 24.37
C ALA A 64 20.55 -24.80 23.22
N PHE A 65 19.46 -24.06 23.43
CA PHE A 65 18.97 -23.05 22.47
C PHE A 65 19.92 -21.86 22.33
N MET A 66 20.49 -21.39 23.45
CA MET A 66 21.43 -20.25 23.44
C MET A 66 22.80 -20.59 22.85
N GLY A 67 23.16 -21.87 22.76
CA GLY A 67 24.47 -22.32 22.27
C GLY A 67 25.55 -22.36 23.36
N HIS A 68 25.16 -22.39 24.64
CA HIS A 68 26.07 -22.42 25.76
C HIS A 68 26.51 -23.86 26.06
N ASP A 69 27.37 -24.38 25.18
CA ASP A 69 28.04 -25.68 25.29
C ASP A 69 28.55 -25.97 26.70
N ASN A 70 29.33 -25.06 27.27
CA ASN A 70 29.90 -25.12 28.62
C ASN A 70 28.84 -25.24 29.74
N ILE A 71 27.65 -24.68 29.57
CA ILE A 71 26.51 -24.84 30.48
C ILE A 71 25.85 -26.21 30.25
N VAL A 72 25.67 -26.64 29.01
CA VAL A 72 25.09 -27.98 28.70
C VAL A 72 25.98 -29.09 29.24
N HIS A 73 27.30 -29.00 29.08
CA HIS A 73 28.29 -29.88 29.71
C HIS A 73 28.05 -30.04 31.22
N GLN A 74 27.96 -28.92 31.94
CA GLN A 74 27.83 -28.94 33.40
C GLN A 74 26.42 -29.30 33.89
N LEU A 75 25.38 -29.06 33.09
CA LEU A 75 24.04 -29.55 33.42
C LEU A 75 23.98 -31.08 33.29
N ILE A 76 24.56 -31.67 32.25
CA ILE A 76 24.60 -33.13 32.06
C ILE A 76 25.48 -33.80 33.13
N SER A 77 26.65 -33.25 33.47
CA SER A 77 27.51 -33.78 34.54
C SER A 77 26.83 -33.78 35.92
N HIS A 78 25.94 -32.81 36.17
CA HIS A 78 25.09 -32.76 37.36
C HIS A 78 23.78 -33.59 37.25
N GLY A 79 23.57 -34.35 36.17
CA GLY A 79 22.44 -35.28 36.02
C GLY A 79 21.23 -34.76 35.25
N ALA A 80 21.36 -33.69 34.45
CA ALA A 80 20.31 -33.29 33.50
C ALA A 80 20.19 -34.32 32.36
N SER A 81 19.00 -34.89 32.18
CA SER A 81 18.74 -35.73 31.01
C SER A 81 18.60 -34.87 29.74
N PRO A 82 19.35 -35.15 28.66
CA PRO A 82 19.16 -34.46 27.38
C PRO A 82 17.84 -34.84 26.69
N ASN A 83 17.19 -35.91 27.17
CA ASN A 83 15.93 -36.44 26.65
C ASN A 83 14.68 -35.91 27.37
N THR A 84 14.82 -35.05 28.38
CA THR A 84 13.67 -34.36 28.97
C THR A 84 12.98 -33.52 27.89
N SER A 85 11.68 -33.69 27.74
CA SER A 85 10.85 -32.93 26.78
C SER A 85 10.18 -31.72 27.42
N ASN A 86 9.99 -30.66 26.64
CA ASN A 86 9.12 -29.53 26.99
C ASN A 86 7.62 -29.88 26.75
N VAL A 87 6.70 -28.93 26.97
CA VAL A 87 5.23 -29.16 26.82
C VAL A 87 4.78 -29.45 25.38
N ARG A 88 5.69 -29.42 24.40
CA ARG A 88 5.47 -29.73 22.98
C ARG A 88 6.17 -31.02 22.55
N GLY A 89 6.75 -31.78 23.48
CA GLY A 89 7.58 -32.95 23.16
C GLY A 89 8.98 -32.60 22.63
N GLU A 90 9.31 -31.32 22.42
CA GLU A 90 10.65 -30.93 21.97
C GLU A 90 11.66 -31.22 23.08
N THR A 91 12.79 -31.81 22.73
CA THR A 91 13.94 -32.05 23.62
C THR A 91 15.01 -30.95 23.45
N ALA A 92 16.05 -30.96 24.29
CA ALA A 92 17.20 -30.08 24.14
C ALA A 92 17.83 -30.18 22.73
N LEU A 93 17.80 -31.36 22.09
CA LEU A 93 18.31 -31.59 20.74
C LEU A 93 17.46 -30.88 19.67
N HIS A 94 16.13 -30.85 19.82
CA HIS A 94 15.24 -30.09 18.93
C HIS A 94 15.53 -28.58 19.03
N MET A 95 15.76 -28.08 20.25
CA MET A 95 16.05 -26.65 20.47
C MET A 95 17.44 -26.24 19.95
N ALA A 96 18.45 -27.11 20.10
CA ALA A 96 19.77 -26.91 19.50
C ALA A 96 19.71 -26.92 17.96
N ALA A 97 18.95 -27.85 17.37
CA ALA A 97 18.70 -27.90 15.92
C ALA A 97 17.97 -26.66 15.41
N ARG A 98 16.91 -26.21 16.10
CA ARG A 98 16.14 -24.99 15.80
C ARG A 98 17.02 -23.73 15.79
N ALA A 99 17.94 -23.63 16.76
CA ALA A 99 18.82 -22.48 16.92
C ALA A 99 20.14 -22.55 16.12
N GLY A 100 20.42 -23.65 15.40
CA GLY A 100 21.64 -23.81 14.60
C GLY A 100 22.90 -24.16 15.40
N GLN A 101 22.76 -24.70 16.61
CA GLN A 101 23.85 -24.83 17.59
C GLN A 101 24.67 -26.12 17.39
N SER A 102 25.46 -26.17 16.31
CA SER A 102 26.21 -27.34 15.83
C SER A 102 27.03 -28.06 16.93
N ASN A 103 27.80 -27.33 17.75
CA ASN A 103 28.60 -27.95 18.83
C ASN A 103 27.73 -28.54 19.96
N VAL A 104 26.60 -27.89 20.28
CA VAL A 104 25.64 -28.40 21.27
C VAL A 104 24.95 -29.67 20.76
N VAL A 105 24.55 -29.70 19.48
CA VAL A 105 24.00 -30.90 18.84
C VAL A 105 24.96 -32.08 18.99
N ARG A 106 26.23 -31.90 18.63
CA ARG A 106 27.28 -32.93 18.77
C ARG A 106 27.37 -33.49 20.19
N TYR A 107 27.48 -32.59 21.17
CA TYR A 107 27.65 -32.99 22.56
C TYR A 107 26.41 -33.66 23.14
N LEU A 108 25.20 -33.17 22.83
CA LEU A 108 23.94 -33.80 23.26
C LEU A 108 23.84 -35.24 22.76
N ILE A 109 24.13 -35.49 21.48
CA ILE A 109 24.07 -36.83 20.88
C ILE A 109 25.10 -37.76 21.54
N GLN A 110 26.35 -37.30 21.71
CA GLN A 110 27.41 -38.05 22.41
C GLN A 110 27.05 -38.43 23.87
N ASN A 111 26.10 -37.73 24.50
CA ASN A 111 25.65 -37.98 25.86
C ASN A 111 24.24 -38.62 25.90
N GLY A 112 23.88 -39.33 24.83
CA GLY A 112 22.68 -40.17 24.80
C GLY A 112 21.37 -39.43 24.47
N ALA A 113 21.42 -38.25 23.84
CA ALA A 113 20.22 -37.65 23.27
C ALA A 113 19.66 -38.53 22.15
N ARG A 114 18.37 -38.87 22.23
CA ARG A 114 17.63 -39.62 21.21
C ARG A 114 17.54 -38.79 19.94
N VAL A 115 18.26 -39.22 18.91
CA VAL A 115 18.39 -38.53 17.62
C VAL A 115 17.02 -38.34 16.97
N ASP A 116 16.22 -39.41 16.84
CA ASP A 116 14.83 -39.37 16.38
C ASP A 116 13.80 -39.28 17.53
N ALA A 117 14.10 -38.49 18.56
CA ALA A 117 13.04 -38.03 19.46
C ALA A 117 11.96 -37.29 18.65
N ARG A 118 10.68 -37.50 18.97
CA ARG A 118 9.56 -36.85 18.29
C ARG A 118 8.89 -35.81 19.17
N ALA A 119 8.85 -34.57 18.68
CA ALA A 119 8.00 -33.52 19.21
C ALA A 119 6.57 -33.62 18.66
N LYS A 120 5.74 -32.60 18.95
CA LYS A 120 4.42 -32.43 18.38
C LYS A 120 4.45 -32.53 16.84
N ASP A 121 3.41 -33.16 16.30
CA ASP A 121 3.25 -33.41 14.88
C ASP A 121 4.32 -34.35 14.28
N ASP A 122 4.84 -35.27 15.13
CA ASP A 122 5.89 -36.26 14.86
C ASP A 122 7.22 -35.68 14.33
N GLN A 123 7.42 -34.36 14.46
CA GLN A 123 8.64 -33.70 14.00
C GLN A 123 9.85 -34.14 14.83
N THR A 124 10.88 -34.65 14.16
CA THR A 124 12.20 -34.94 14.75
C THR A 124 13.13 -33.72 14.63
N PRO A 125 14.30 -33.69 15.33
CA PRO A 125 15.32 -32.66 15.13
C PRO A 125 15.74 -32.51 13.66
N LEU A 126 15.77 -33.62 12.90
CA LEU A 126 16.12 -33.65 11.48
C LEU A 126 15.11 -32.87 10.61
N HIS A 127 13.82 -32.96 10.91
CA HIS A 127 12.80 -32.15 10.25
C HIS A 127 13.02 -30.65 10.48
N ILE A 128 13.34 -30.27 11.72
CA ILE A 128 13.57 -28.88 12.11
C ILE A 128 14.84 -28.33 11.45
N SER A 129 15.95 -29.06 11.49
CA SER A 129 17.20 -28.64 10.84
C SER A 129 17.05 -28.54 9.32
N SER A 130 16.24 -29.43 8.71
CA SER A 130 16.01 -29.45 7.27
C SER A 130 15.10 -28.34 6.77
N ARG A 131 14.06 -27.95 7.55
CA ARG A 131 13.23 -26.76 7.27
C ARG A 131 13.99 -25.44 7.46
N LEU A 132 15.08 -25.44 8.25
CA LEU A 132 15.83 -24.22 8.59
C LEU A 132 17.20 -24.14 7.92
N GLY A 133 17.50 -25.01 6.95
CA GLY A 133 18.73 -24.94 6.15
C GLY A 133 20.02 -25.24 6.93
N LYS A 134 19.95 -26.05 7.99
CA LYS A 134 21.07 -26.28 8.92
C LYS A 134 21.89 -27.52 8.52
N GLN A 135 22.61 -27.41 7.39
CA GLN A 135 23.36 -28.51 6.76
C GLN A 135 24.27 -29.29 7.73
N ASP A 136 25.12 -28.62 8.51
CA ASP A 136 26.00 -29.24 9.51
C ASP A 136 25.25 -30.14 10.50
N ILE A 137 24.02 -29.74 10.88
CA ILE A 137 23.20 -30.43 11.87
C ILE A 137 22.46 -31.59 11.21
N VAL A 138 22.00 -31.43 9.97
CA VAL A 138 21.45 -32.51 9.14
C VAL A 138 22.50 -33.62 8.98
N GLN A 139 23.74 -33.28 8.61
CA GLN A 139 24.86 -34.23 8.50
C GLN A 139 25.14 -34.94 9.84
N GLN A 140 25.22 -34.19 10.95
CA GLN A 140 25.50 -34.78 12.27
C GLN A 140 24.38 -35.69 12.77
N LEU A 141 23.12 -35.37 12.50
CA LEU A 141 21.98 -36.22 12.87
C LEU A 141 22.00 -37.52 12.07
N LEU A 142 22.14 -37.46 10.74
CA LEU A 142 22.24 -38.64 9.87
C LEU A 142 23.43 -39.53 10.24
N ALA A 143 24.61 -38.94 10.48
CA ALA A 143 25.82 -39.66 10.88
C ALA A 143 25.72 -40.36 12.26
N ASN A 144 24.68 -40.04 13.05
CA ASN A 144 24.36 -40.70 14.31
C ASN A 144 23.03 -41.48 14.25
N GLY A 145 22.58 -41.85 13.04
CA GLY A 145 21.46 -42.77 12.83
C GLY A 145 20.06 -42.14 12.80
N ALA A 146 19.94 -40.84 12.49
CA ALA A 146 18.64 -40.25 12.19
C ALA A 146 18.04 -40.88 10.92
N SER A 147 16.77 -41.25 10.97
CA SER A 147 16.03 -41.74 9.82
C SER A 147 15.71 -40.59 8.84
N PRO A 148 16.25 -40.61 7.60
CA PRO A 148 15.97 -39.57 6.61
C PRO A 148 14.51 -39.56 6.14
N ASP A 149 13.83 -40.70 6.27
CA ASP A 149 12.43 -40.92 5.87
C ASP A 149 11.44 -40.88 7.04
N ALA A 150 11.88 -40.43 8.23
CA ALA A 150 10.97 -40.12 9.32
C ALA A 150 9.87 -39.17 8.81
N THR A 151 8.60 -39.48 9.08
CA THR A 151 7.46 -38.70 8.60
C THR A 151 6.79 -37.93 9.75
N THR A 152 6.37 -36.69 9.47
CA THR A 152 5.48 -35.94 10.35
C THR A 152 4.06 -36.54 10.41
N SER A 153 3.23 -36.01 11.32
CA SER A 153 1.80 -36.31 11.39
C SER A 153 1.03 -35.99 10.08
N SER A 154 1.60 -35.17 9.18
CA SER A 154 1.10 -34.85 7.84
C SER A 154 1.75 -35.66 6.70
N GLY A 155 2.72 -36.54 7.02
CA GLY A 155 3.44 -37.37 6.05
C GLY A 155 4.61 -36.68 5.34
N TYR A 156 5.02 -35.48 5.77
CA TYR A 156 6.21 -34.82 5.22
C TYR A 156 7.46 -35.49 5.80
N THR A 157 8.45 -35.80 4.96
CA THR A 157 9.81 -36.16 5.40
C THR A 157 10.69 -34.90 5.51
N PRO A 158 11.86 -34.96 6.17
CA PRO A 158 12.89 -33.92 6.09
C PRO A 158 13.19 -33.43 4.65
N LEU A 159 13.17 -34.33 3.67
CA LEU A 159 13.43 -33.98 2.26
C LEU A 159 12.25 -33.21 1.63
N HIS A 160 11.01 -33.52 1.99
CA HIS A 160 9.86 -32.68 1.59
C HIS A 160 9.97 -31.26 2.18
N LEU A 161 10.49 -31.12 3.40
CA LEU A 161 10.69 -29.80 4.01
C LEU A 161 11.84 -29.03 3.34
N ALA A 162 12.95 -29.70 3.00
CA ALA A 162 14.01 -29.08 2.21
C ALA A 162 13.54 -28.65 0.80
N ALA A 163 12.67 -29.45 0.16
CA ALA A 163 12.05 -29.15 -1.13
C ALA A 163 10.98 -28.05 -1.08
N ARG A 164 10.39 -27.79 0.10
CA ARG A 164 9.45 -26.69 0.35
C ARG A 164 10.17 -25.35 0.54
N GLU A 165 11.23 -25.34 1.34
CA GLU A 165 11.96 -24.12 1.72
C GLU A 165 13.19 -23.82 0.80
N GLY A 166 13.38 -24.62 -0.27
CA GLY A 166 14.38 -24.39 -1.32
C GLY A 166 15.82 -24.76 -0.96
N HIS A 167 16.04 -25.55 0.10
CA HIS A 167 17.38 -25.81 0.64
C HIS A 167 18.13 -26.93 -0.09
N ARG A 168 18.68 -26.62 -1.26
CA ARG A 168 19.45 -27.54 -2.12
C ARG A 168 20.54 -28.32 -1.37
N ASP A 169 21.38 -27.64 -0.58
CA ASP A 169 22.53 -28.28 0.07
C ASP A 169 22.13 -29.21 1.24
N VAL A 170 20.94 -29.01 1.80
CA VAL A 170 20.30 -29.95 2.75
C VAL A 170 19.71 -31.13 2.02
N ALA A 171 18.98 -30.89 0.92
CA ALA A 171 18.42 -31.95 0.09
C ALA A 171 19.52 -32.89 -0.44
N ALA A 172 20.66 -32.33 -0.88
CA ALA A 172 21.81 -33.09 -1.39
C ALA A 172 22.52 -33.94 -0.32
N VAL A 173 22.32 -33.63 0.97
CA VAL A 173 22.80 -34.45 2.09
C VAL A 173 21.80 -35.55 2.42
N LEU A 174 20.51 -35.23 2.52
CA LEU A 174 19.43 -36.18 2.83
C LEU A 174 19.28 -37.28 1.77
N ASP A 175 19.46 -36.93 0.50
CA ASP A 175 19.32 -37.81 -0.67
C ASP A 175 20.27 -39.03 -0.64
N ASN A 176 21.37 -39.00 0.10
CA ASN A 176 22.30 -40.13 0.25
C ASN A 176 21.77 -41.24 1.19
N GLY A 177 20.45 -41.42 1.25
CA GLY A 177 19.77 -42.36 2.15
C GLY A 177 18.25 -42.19 2.26
N ALA A 178 17.67 -41.08 1.78
CA ALA A 178 16.22 -40.88 1.72
C ALA A 178 15.56 -41.60 0.53
N ASP A 179 14.36 -42.13 0.73
CA ASP A 179 13.49 -42.63 -0.33
C ASP A 179 12.72 -41.47 -1.01
N LEU A 180 13.07 -41.21 -2.26
CA LEU A 180 12.48 -40.15 -3.09
C LEU A 180 11.01 -40.42 -3.47
N SER A 181 10.52 -41.65 -3.27
CA SER A 181 9.15 -42.08 -3.57
C SER A 181 8.16 -41.90 -2.42
N VAL A 182 8.63 -41.60 -1.20
CA VAL A 182 7.76 -41.35 -0.04
C VAL A 182 6.79 -40.21 -0.36
N VAL A 183 5.52 -40.40 0.00
CA VAL A 183 4.45 -39.43 -0.24
C VAL A 183 3.84 -38.88 1.05
N THR A 184 3.52 -37.59 1.04
CA THR A 184 2.69 -36.95 2.07
C THR A 184 1.30 -37.57 2.18
N LYS A 185 0.53 -37.21 3.22
CA LYS A 185 -0.88 -37.60 3.32
C LYS A 185 -1.74 -37.13 2.13
N LYS A 186 -1.28 -36.20 1.31
CA LYS A 186 -1.91 -35.73 0.06
C LYS A 186 -1.27 -36.31 -1.22
N GLY A 187 -0.46 -37.37 -1.11
CA GLY A 187 0.12 -38.06 -2.28
C GLY A 187 1.32 -37.36 -2.95
N PHE A 188 1.64 -36.12 -2.58
CA PHE A 188 2.81 -35.42 -3.11
C PHE A 188 4.13 -36.01 -2.57
N THR A 189 5.07 -36.30 -3.47
CA THR A 189 6.50 -36.61 -3.21
C THR A 189 7.33 -35.32 -3.03
N PRO A 190 8.64 -35.37 -2.67
CA PRO A 190 9.46 -34.17 -2.59
C PRO A 190 9.53 -33.37 -3.90
N LEU A 191 9.47 -34.05 -5.06
CA LEU A 191 9.48 -33.39 -6.37
C LEU A 191 8.17 -32.63 -6.66
N HIS A 192 7.02 -33.16 -6.23
CA HIS A 192 5.76 -32.42 -6.27
C HIS A 192 5.82 -31.15 -5.39
N VAL A 193 6.45 -31.24 -4.22
CA VAL A 193 6.60 -30.09 -3.32
C VAL A 193 7.54 -29.04 -3.94
N ALA A 194 8.68 -29.45 -4.51
CA ALA A 194 9.54 -28.53 -5.26
C ALA A 194 8.81 -27.86 -6.45
N ALA A 195 7.95 -28.62 -7.16
CA ALA A 195 7.10 -28.11 -8.24
C ALA A 195 5.96 -27.19 -7.78
N LYS A 196 5.45 -27.33 -6.54
CA LYS A 196 4.47 -26.41 -5.93
C LYS A 196 5.10 -25.09 -5.51
N TYR A 197 6.29 -25.12 -4.91
CA TYR A 197 6.95 -23.94 -4.35
C TYR A 197 7.99 -23.28 -5.28
N GLY A 198 8.14 -23.77 -6.53
CA GLY A 198 9.01 -23.16 -7.55
C GLY A 198 10.51 -23.41 -7.36
N ASN A 199 10.88 -24.35 -6.48
CA ASN A 199 12.27 -24.60 -6.05
C ASN A 199 13.08 -25.39 -7.10
N MET A 200 13.34 -24.74 -8.23
CA MET A 200 14.05 -25.29 -9.40
C MET A 200 15.38 -25.99 -9.06
N GLU A 201 16.16 -25.42 -8.12
CA GLU A 201 17.43 -26.01 -7.69
C GLU A 201 17.27 -27.36 -6.98
N VAL A 202 16.23 -27.52 -6.16
CA VAL A 202 15.94 -28.81 -5.49
C VAL A 202 15.28 -29.77 -6.47
N ALA A 203 14.39 -29.29 -7.36
CA ALA A 203 13.79 -30.12 -8.40
C ALA A 203 14.86 -30.72 -9.33
N ASN A 204 15.85 -29.92 -9.77
CA ASN A 204 16.96 -30.37 -10.62
C ASN A 204 17.81 -31.44 -9.93
N LEU A 205 18.15 -31.22 -8.65
CA LEU A 205 18.86 -32.20 -7.83
C LEU A 205 18.09 -33.53 -7.72
N LEU A 206 16.80 -33.49 -7.41
CA LEU A 206 15.96 -34.70 -7.28
C LEU A 206 15.90 -35.47 -8.60
N LEU A 207 15.76 -34.77 -9.73
CA LEU A 207 15.76 -35.37 -11.07
C LEU A 207 17.11 -36.00 -11.42
N GLN A 208 18.22 -35.33 -11.13
CA GLN A 208 19.58 -35.88 -11.27
C GLN A 208 19.85 -37.12 -10.38
N LYS A 209 19.01 -37.33 -9.36
CA LYS A 209 19.05 -38.49 -8.46
C LYS A 209 17.95 -39.52 -8.74
N ASN A 210 17.37 -39.48 -9.95
CA ASN A 210 16.36 -40.41 -10.45
C ASN A 210 15.00 -40.36 -9.72
N ALA A 211 14.63 -39.23 -9.12
CA ALA A 211 13.24 -39.01 -8.71
C ALA A 211 12.32 -39.09 -9.94
N CYS A 212 11.32 -39.96 -9.91
CA CYS A 212 10.43 -40.18 -11.05
C CYS A 212 9.66 -38.88 -11.42
N PRO A 213 9.86 -38.33 -12.64
CA PRO A 213 9.25 -37.06 -13.04
C PRO A 213 7.73 -37.14 -13.19
N ASP A 214 7.21 -38.34 -13.49
CA ASP A 214 5.79 -38.65 -13.64
C ASP A 214 5.20 -39.42 -12.44
N ALA A 215 5.84 -39.32 -11.26
CA ALA A 215 5.26 -39.83 -10.02
C ALA A 215 3.83 -39.26 -9.84
N ALA A 216 2.84 -40.13 -9.60
CA ALA A 216 1.44 -39.72 -9.53
C ALA A 216 0.95 -39.57 -8.08
N GLY A 217 0.42 -38.39 -7.75
CA GLY A 217 -0.24 -38.09 -6.49
C GLY A 217 -1.59 -38.80 -6.32
N LYS A 218 -2.30 -38.50 -5.22
CA LYS A 218 -3.52 -39.22 -4.84
C LYS A 218 -4.71 -38.95 -5.77
N SER A 219 -4.84 -37.75 -6.33
CA SER A 219 -5.76 -37.44 -7.43
C SER A 219 -5.15 -37.70 -8.83
N GLY A 220 -3.94 -38.28 -8.91
CA GLY A 220 -3.25 -38.62 -10.16
C GLY A 220 -2.46 -37.46 -10.80
N LEU A 221 -2.39 -36.31 -10.15
CA LEU A 221 -1.53 -35.19 -10.55
C LEU A 221 -0.05 -35.63 -10.54
N THR A 222 0.73 -35.20 -11.52
CA THR A 222 2.20 -35.34 -11.51
C THR A 222 2.87 -34.01 -11.09
N PRO A 223 4.18 -33.98 -10.77
CA PRO A 223 4.91 -32.73 -10.57
C PRO A 223 4.70 -31.69 -11.69
N LEU A 224 4.54 -32.14 -12.95
CA LEU A 224 4.28 -31.24 -14.08
C LEU A 224 2.87 -30.62 -14.03
N HIS A 225 1.85 -31.37 -13.59
CA HIS A 225 0.52 -30.81 -13.32
C HIS A 225 0.56 -29.77 -12.20
N VAL A 226 1.33 -30.04 -11.14
CA VAL A 226 1.48 -29.12 -10.00
C VAL A 226 2.25 -27.86 -10.42
N ALA A 227 3.31 -27.99 -11.20
CA ALA A 227 4.07 -26.85 -11.73
C ALA A 227 3.20 -25.95 -12.62
N ALA A 228 2.37 -26.52 -13.50
CA ALA A 228 1.38 -25.77 -14.27
C ALA A 228 0.34 -25.10 -13.35
N HIS A 229 -0.25 -25.84 -12.41
CA HIS A 229 -1.25 -25.28 -11.49
C HIS A 229 -0.71 -24.10 -10.66
N TYR A 230 0.56 -24.14 -10.27
CA TYR A 230 1.22 -23.09 -9.48
C TYR A 230 1.99 -22.04 -10.30
N ASP A 231 1.94 -22.10 -11.64
CA ASP A 231 2.63 -21.18 -12.56
C ASP A 231 4.17 -21.18 -12.43
N ASN A 232 4.74 -22.30 -11.98
CA ASN A 232 6.18 -22.46 -11.80
C ASN A 232 6.86 -22.83 -13.14
N GLN A 233 6.78 -21.90 -14.11
CA GLN A 233 7.18 -22.10 -15.52
C GLN A 233 8.57 -22.75 -15.67
N LYS A 234 9.56 -22.26 -14.91
CA LYS A 234 10.94 -22.79 -14.92
C LYS A 234 11.04 -24.24 -14.46
N VAL A 235 10.19 -24.67 -13.51
CA VAL A 235 10.15 -26.05 -13.03
C VAL A 235 9.38 -26.94 -14.01
N ALA A 236 8.32 -26.43 -14.66
CA ALA A 236 7.62 -27.15 -15.73
C ALA A 236 8.55 -27.44 -16.92
N LEU A 237 9.32 -26.46 -17.38
CA LEU A 237 10.34 -26.64 -18.42
C LEU A 237 11.44 -27.62 -17.99
N LEU A 238 11.95 -27.49 -16.76
CA LEU A 238 12.95 -28.42 -16.20
C LEU A 238 12.44 -29.87 -16.15
N LEU A 239 11.18 -30.09 -15.76
CA LEU A 239 10.56 -31.41 -15.72
C LEU A 239 10.47 -32.01 -17.13
N LEU A 240 10.01 -31.26 -18.12
CA LEU A 240 9.96 -31.69 -19.53
C LEU A 240 11.36 -32.00 -20.08
N ASN A 241 12.34 -31.13 -19.83
CA ASN A 241 13.74 -31.36 -20.20
C ASN A 241 14.36 -32.62 -19.56
N GLN A 242 13.80 -33.09 -18.43
CA GLN A 242 14.22 -34.29 -17.70
C GLN A 242 13.25 -35.47 -17.90
N GLY A 243 12.45 -35.45 -18.98
CA GLY A 243 11.65 -36.60 -19.42
C GLY A 243 10.28 -36.76 -18.74
N ALA A 244 9.74 -35.73 -18.07
CA ALA A 244 8.33 -35.72 -17.67
C ALA A 244 7.41 -35.79 -18.90
N SER A 245 6.40 -36.65 -18.86
CA SER A 245 5.47 -36.82 -19.97
C SER A 245 4.37 -35.76 -19.96
N PRO A 246 4.23 -34.94 -21.02
CA PRO A 246 3.12 -33.98 -21.14
C PRO A 246 1.77 -34.65 -21.39
N HIS A 247 1.76 -35.98 -21.61
CA HIS A 247 0.59 -36.77 -21.96
C HIS A 247 -0.15 -37.34 -20.73
N VAL A 248 0.48 -37.35 -19.54
CA VAL A 248 -0.15 -37.93 -18.34
C VAL A 248 -1.43 -37.17 -18.01
N ALA A 249 -2.48 -37.90 -17.67
CA ALA A 249 -3.74 -37.33 -17.21
C ALA A 249 -3.99 -37.68 -15.74
N ALA A 250 -4.36 -36.68 -14.95
CA ALA A 250 -4.88 -36.85 -13.60
C ALA A 250 -6.17 -37.70 -13.60
N LYS A 251 -6.65 -38.15 -12.44
CA LYS A 251 -7.79 -39.08 -12.35
C LYS A 251 -9.04 -38.56 -13.06
N ASN A 252 -9.33 -37.27 -13.00
CA ASN A 252 -10.47 -36.64 -13.71
C ASN A 252 -10.23 -36.44 -15.23
N GLY A 253 -9.06 -36.78 -15.76
CA GLY A 253 -8.69 -36.66 -17.17
C GLY A 253 -8.05 -35.34 -17.58
N TYR A 254 -7.77 -34.42 -16.64
CA TYR A 254 -6.97 -33.23 -16.94
C TYR A 254 -5.52 -33.62 -17.21
N THR A 255 -4.94 -33.08 -18.28
CA THR A 255 -3.48 -33.08 -18.54
C THR A 255 -2.87 -31.72 -18.15
N PRO A 256 -1.53 -31.55 -18.07
CA PRO A 256 -0.92 -30.25 -17.81
C PRO A 256 -1.36 -29.16 -18.80
N LEU A 257 -1.60 -29.53 -20.06
CA LEU A 257 -2.08 -28.61 -21.11
C LEU A 257 -3.49 -28.07 -20.81
N HIS A 258 -4.38 -28.85 -20.19
CA HIS A 258 -5.69 -28.35 -19.74
C HIS A 258 -5.54 -27.27 -18.66
N ILE A 259 -4.56 -27.43 -17.76
CA ILE A 259 -4.30 -26.48 -16.67
C ILE A 259 -3.73 -25.19 -17.22
N ALA A 260 -2.68 -25.28 -18.06
CA ALA A 260 -2.05 -24.14 -18.70
C ALA A 260 -3.01 -23.35 -19.59
N ALA A 261 -3.83 -24.06 -20.37
CA ALA A 261 -4.82 -23.44 -21.24
C ALA A 261 -5.94 -22.72 -20.46
N LYS A 262 -6.34 -23.24 -19.28
CA LYS A 262 -7.27 -22.53 -18.38
C LYS A 262 -6.64 -21.28 -17.77
N LYS A 263 -5.39 -21.37 -17.31
CA LYS A 263 -4.72 -20.31 -16.53
C LYS A 263 -4.05 -19.21 -17.36
N ASN A 264 -4.24 -19.19 -18.68
CA ASN A 264 -3.61 -18.25 -19.63
C ASN A 264 -2.06 -18.30 -19.62
N GLN A 265 -1.48 -19.49 -19.41
CA GLN A 265 -0.04 -19.66 -19.25
C GLN A 265 0.63 -19.89 -20.61
N MET A 266 0.96 -18.80 -21.32
CA MET A 266 1.46 -18.88 -22.69
C MET A 266 2.78 -19.65 -22.81
N GLU A 267 3.73 -19.43 -21.92
CA GLU A 267 5.05 -20.09 -21.94
C GLU A 267 4.89 -21.59 -21.71
N ILE A 268 4.18 -21.98 -20.63
CA ILE A 268 3.92 -23.40 -20.31
C ILE A 268 3.11 -24.07 -21.42
N THR A 269 2.10 -23.40 -21.99
CA THR A 269 1.31 -23.92 -23.12
C THR A 269 2.20 -24.16 -24.33
N THR A 270 3.06 -23.21 -24.68
CA THR A 270 4.00 -23.31 -25.82
C THR A 270 4.97 -24.47 -25.62
N THR A 271 5.64 -24.54 -24.46
CA THR A 271 6.59 -25.63 -24.16
C THR A 271 5.91 -26.99 -24.15
N LEU A 272 4.70 -27.13 -23.57
CA LEU A 272 3.96 -28.40 -23.62
C LEU A 272 3.68 -28.83 -25.07
N LEU A 273 3.25 -27.91 -25.94
CA LEU A 273 2.98 -28.18 -27.36
C LEU A 273 4.24 -28.47 -28.18
N GLU A 274 5.39 -27.93 -27.80
CA GLU A 274 6.71 -28.26 -28.39
C GLU A 274 7.19 -29.65 -27.96
N TYR A 275 6.96 -30.02 -26.70
CA TYR A 275 7.16 -31.39 -26.20
C TYR A 275 6.05 -32.38 -26.63
N GLY A 276 5.18 -32.00 -27.57
CA GLY A 276 4.23 -32.90 -28.22
C GLY A 276 2.89 -33.10 -27.50
N ALA A 277 2.50 -32.21 -26.58
CA ALA A 277 1.21 -32.30 -25.88
C ALA A 277 0.01 -32.29 -26.86
N PRO A 278 -0.84 -33.34 -26.88
CA PRO A 278 -1.96 -33.44 -27.81
C PRO A 278 -3.10 -32.45 -27.49
N THR A 279 -3.34 -31.50 -28.39
CA THR A 279 -4.40 -30.47 -28.33
C THR A 279 -5.82 -31.03 -28.30
N ASN A 280 -6.01 -32.28 -28.75
CA ASN A 280 -7.30 -32.97 -28.81
C ASN A 280 -7.59 -33.89 -27.61
N THR A 281 -6.73 -33.92 -26.57
CA THR A 281 -7.03 -34.68 -25.35
C THR A 281 -8.29 -34.18 -24.66
N VAL A 282 -8.99 -35.09 -23.96
CA VAL A 282 -10.26 -34.81 -23.29
C VAL A 282 -10.29 -35.29 -21.84
N THR A 283 -10.92 -34.51 -20.98
CA THR A 283 -11.25 -34.92 -19.61
C THR A 283 -12.31 -36.03 -19.57
N ARG A 284 -12.62 -36.54 -18.37
CA ARG A 284 -13.76 -37.46 -18.16
C ARG A 284 -15.11 -36.89 -18.63
N GLN A 285 -15.26 -35.58 -18.78
CA GLN A 285 -16.46 -34.95 -19.34
C GLN A 285 -16.34 -34.54 -20.82
N GLY A 286 -15.28 -34.94 -21.53
CA GLY A 286 -15.11 -34.62 -22.95
C GLY A 286 -14.60 -33.20 -23.23
N ILE A 287 -14.09 -32.52 -22.21
CA ILE A 287 -13.59 -31.13 -22.29
C ILE A 287 -12.16 -31.16 -22.82
N THR A 288 -11.82 -30.34 -23.81
CA THR A 288 -10.43 -30.20 -24.33
C THR A 288 -9.74 -28.95 -23.74
N PRO A 289 -8.41 -28.77 -23.90
CA PRO A 289 -7.73 -27.53 -23.51
C PRO A 289 -8.35 -26.28 -24.19
N LEU A 290 -8.80 -26.41 -25.45
CA LEU A 290 -9.45 -25.33 -26.19
C LEU A 290 -10.79 -24.90 -25.58
N HIS A 291 -11.56 -25.82 -24.98
CA HIS A 291 -12.78 -25.46 -24.25
C HIS A 291 -12.47 -24.55 -23.05
N LEU A 292 -11.42 -24.89 -22.28
CA LEU A 292 -11.00 -24.16 -21.10
C LEU A 292 -10.46 -22.77 -21.46
N ALA A 293 -9.60 -22.69 -22.49
CA ALA A 293 -9.10 -21.42 -22.99
C ALA A 293 -10.22 -20.52 -23.52
N ALA A 294 -11.20 -21.10 -24.22
CA ALA A 294 -12.33 -20.35 -24.78
C ALA A 294 -13.32 -19.84 -23.71
N GLN A 295 -13.56 -20.61 -22.65
CA GLN A 295 -14.40 -20.19 -21.52
C GLN A 295 -13.78 -19.01 -20.76
N GLU A 296 -12.50 -19.12 -20.39
CA GLU A 296 -11.82 -18.07 -19.61
C GLU A 296 -11.54 -16.81 -20.44
N GLY A 297 -11.47 -16.92 -21.77
CA GLY A 297 -11.26 -15.80 -22.70
C GLY A 297 -9.81 -15.63 -23.15
N ASN A 298 -9.02 -16.69 -23.11
CA ASN A 298 -7.56 -16.68 -23.26
C ASN A 298 -7.16 -16.61 -24.75
N ILE A 299 -7.30 -15.42 -25.35
CA ILE A 299 -7.12 -15.13 -26.80
C ILE A 299 -5.85 -15.75 -27.37
N ASP A 300 -4.70 -15.52 -26.75
CA ASP A 300 -3.40 -15.96 -27.26
C ASP A 300 -3.25 -17.48 -27.18
N VAL A 301 -3.73 -18.10 -26.10
CA VAL A 301 -3.80 -19.56 -25.92
C VAL A 301 -4.73 -20.21 -26.94
N VAL A 302 -5.92 -19.63 -27.17
CA VAL A 302 -6.88 -20.11 -28.18
C VAL A 302 -6.23 -20.09 -29.56
N THR A 303 -5.56 -18.99 -29.90
CA THR A 303 -4.86 -18.83 -31.19
C THR A 303 -3.72 -19.84 -31.34
N LEU A 304 -2.89 -20.02 -30.31
CA LEU A 304 -1.79 -20.99 -30.29
C LEU A 304 -2.27 -22.43 -30.40
N LEU A 305 -3.36 -22.79 -29.72
CA LEU A 305 -3.96 -24.13 -29.81
C LEU A 305 -4.50 -24.39 -31.23
N LEU A 306 -5.23 -23.43 -31.82
CA LEU A 306 -5.74 -23.55 -33.19
C LEU A 306 -4.61 -23.63 -34.23
N ALA A 307 -3.51 -22.88 -34.03
CA ALA A 307 -2.30 -22.98 -34.84
C ALA A 307 -1.48 -24.27 -34.62
N ARG A 308 -1.91 -25.16 -33.72
CA ARG A 308 -1.42 -26.54 -33.53
C ARG A 308 -2.58 -27.54 -33.71
N ASP A 309 -3.42 -27.29 -34.71
CA ASP A 309 -4.51 -28.14 -35.18
C ASP A 309 -5.52 -28.57 -34.10
N ALA A 310 -5.75 -27.74 -33.07
CA ALA A 310 -6.77 -28.03 -32.06
C ALA A 310 -8.18 -28.10 -32.71
N PRO A 311 -8.92 -29.21 -32.55
CA PRO A 311 -10.17 -29.41 -33.26
C PRO A 311 -11.29 -28.52 -32.72
N VAL A 312 -11.56 -27.43 -33.45
CA VAL A 312 -12.43 -26.31 -33.03
C VAL A 312 -13.89 -26.70 -32.73
N ASN A 313 -14.39 -27.77 -33.35
CA ASN A 313 -15.79 -28.21 -33.30
C ASN A 313 -16.05 -29.40 -32.35
N VAL A 314 -15.10 -29.81 -31.49
CA VAL A 314 -15.37 -30.86 -30.50
C VAL A 314 -16.46 -30.42 -29.53
N GLY A 315 -17.48 -31.26 -29.37
CA GLY A 315 -18.47 -31.14 -28.30
C GLY A 315 -18.13 -32.05 -27.13
N ASN A 316 -18.27 -31.53 -25.90
CA ASN A 316 -18.09 -32.29 -24.67
C ASN A 316 -19.25 -33.31 -24.42
N LYS A 317 -19.30 -33.95 -23.24
CA LYS A 317 -20.37 -34.93 -22.92
C LYS A 317 -21.79 -34.36 -22.85
N SER A 318 -21.99 -33.04 -22.80
CA SER A 318 -23.30 -32.39 -23.00
C SER A 318 -23.48 -31.79 -24.41
N GLY A 319 -22.49 -31.87 -25.28
CA GLY A 319 -22.51 -31.26 -26.61
C GLY A 319 -22.15 -29.76 -26.62
N LEU A 320 -21.66 -29.21 -25.51
CA LEU A 320 -21.08 -27.87 -25.48
C LEU A 320 -19.76 -27.90 -26.25
N THR A 321 -19.59 -26.96 -27.18
CA THR A 321 -18.35 -26.73 -27.94
C THR A 321 -17.60 -25.51 -27.37
N PRO A 322 -16.34 -25.23 -27.76
CA PRO A 322 -15.63 -24.01 -27.35
C PRO A 322 -16.43 -22.72 -27.63
N LEU A 323 -17.19 -22.67 -28.75
CA LEU A 323 -18.04 -21.52 -29.07
C LEU A 323 -19.24 -21.37 -28.11
N HIS A 324 -19.81 -22.47 -27.62
CA HIS A 324 -20.85 -22.41 -26.57
C HIS A 324 -20.31 -21.80 -25.27
N LEU A 325 -19.08 -22.16 -24.88
CA LEU A 325 -18.46 -21.65 -23.66
C LEU A 325 -18.02 -20.18 -23.80
N ALA A 326 -17.46 -19.80 -24.94
CA ALA A 326 -17.23 -18.39 -25.27
C ALA A 326 -18.54 -17.58 -25.23
N ALA A 327 -19.65 -18.17 -25.69
CA ALA A 327 -20.97 -17.56 -25.69
C ALA A 327 -21.65 -17.50 -24.31
N GLN A 328 -21.30 -18.40 -23.37
CA GLN A 328 -21.70 -18.33 -21.97
C GLN A 328 -21.06 -17.14 -21.23
N GLU A 329 -19.82 -16.81 -21.56
CA GLU A 329 -19.00 -15.83 -20.81
C GLU A 329 -18.73 -14.51 -21.58
N ASP A 330 -19.57 -14.18 -22.59
CA ASP A 330 -19.50 -13.00 -23.48
C ASP A 330 -18.13 -12.76 -24.17
N LYS A 331 -17.36 -13.82 -24.44
CA LYS A 331 -15.98 -13.75 -24.98
C LYS A 331 -15.96 -13.52 -26.50
N VAL A 332 -16.47 -12.39 -26.96
CA VAL A 332 -16.65 -12.08 -28.40
C VAL A 332 -15.36 -12.26 -29.21
N ASN A 333 -14.22 -11.72 -28.76
CA ASN A 333 -12.95 -11.82 -29.47
C ASN A 333 -12.48 -13.28 -29.67
N VAL A 334 -12.79 -14.15 -28.70
CA VAL A 334 -12.53 -15.59 -28.81
C VAL A 334 -13.50 -16.24 -29.79
N ALA A 335 -14.79 -15.89 -29.73
CA ALA A 335 -15.77 -16.38 -30.70
C ALA A 335 -15.45 -15.98 -32.14
N GLU A 336 -14.92 -14.77 -32.36
CA GLU A 336 -14.40 -14.31 -33.64
C GLU A 336 -13.24 -15.17 -34.14
N ILE A 337 -12.23 -15.43 -33.29
CA ILE A 337 -11.10 -16.30 -33.63
C ILE A 337 -11.57 -17.73 -33.92
N LEU A 338 -12.48 -18.29 -33.12
CA LEU A 338 -13.04 -19.63 -33.32
C LEU A 338 -13.79 -19.72 -34.67
N VAL A 339 -14.66 -18.75 -34.99
CA VAL A 339 -15.41 -18.71 -36.25
C VAL A 339 -14.47 -18.55 -37.46
N ASN A 340 -13.45 -17.69 -37.36
CA ASN A 340 -12.44 -17.52 -38.40
C ASN A 340 -11.61 -18.80 -38.65
N HIS A 341 -11.52 -19.71 -37.67
CA HIS A 341 -10.91 -21.05 -37.81
C HIS A 341 -11.94 -22.17 -38.08
N GLY A 342 -13.14 -21.83 -38.56
CA GLY A 342 -14.14 -22.81 -38.99
C GLY A 342 -15.02 -23.39 -37.88
N ALA A 343 -15.19 -22.69 -36.75
CA ALA A 343 -16.22 -23.06 -35.78
C ALA A 343 -17.61 -22.97 -36.42
N THR A 344 -18.38 -24.03 -36.27
CA THR A 344 -19.81 -24.05 -36.57
C THR A 344 -20.54 -23.04 -35.69
N LEU A 345 -21.44 -22.25 -36.27
CA LEU A 345 -22.18 -21.19 -35.58
C LEU A 345 -23.42 -21.68 -34.83
N ASP A 346 -24.11 -22.70 -35.38
CA ASP A 346 -25.28 -23.36 -34.79
C ASP A 346 -25.06 -24.86 -34.48
N PRO A 347 -23.99 -25.29 -33.78
CA PRO A 347 -23.92 -26.62 -33.21
C PRO A 347 -24.97 -26.77 -32.10
N GLU A 348 -25.50 -27.98 -31.93
CA GLU A 348 -26.55 -28.25 -30.94
C GLU A 348 -26.04 -29.08 -29.76
N THR A 349 -26.36 -28.66 -28.52
CA THR A 349 -26.15 -29.46 -27.31
C THR A 349 -27.06 -30.69 -27.28
N LYS A 350 -26.91 -31.56 -26.28
CA LYS A 350 -27.80 -32.72 -26.07
C LYS A 350 -29.27 -32.34 -25.88
N LEU A 351 -29.56 -31.16 -25.34
CA LEU A 351 -30.91 -30.59 -25.27
C LEU A 351 -31.31 -29.71 -26.48
N GLY A 352 -30.41 -29.50 -27.43
CA GLY A 352 -30.64 -28.70 -28.64
C GLY A 352 -30.42 -27.20 -28.47
N TYR A 353 -29.68 -26.76 -27.46
CA TYR A 353 -29.25 -25.36 -27.37
C TYR A 353 -28.16 -25.09 -28.41
N THR A 354 -28.17 -23.90 -29.00
CA THR A 354 -27.06 -23.39 -29.84
C THR A 354 -26.32 -22.28 -29.09
N PRO A 355 -25.11 -21.84 -29.53
CA PRO A 355 -24.39 -20.72 -28.91
C PRO A 355 -25.24 -19.45 -28.79
N LEU A 356 -26.13 -19.19 -29.76
CA LEU A 356 -27.08 -18.07 -29.72
C LEU A 356 -28.11 -18.25 -28.59
N HIS A 357 -28.65 -19.45 -28.38
CA HIS A 357 -29.53 -19.71 -27.23
C HIS A 357 -28.81 -19.53 -25.89
N VAL A 358 -27.54 -19.94 -25.79
CA VAL A 358 -26.71 -19.76 -24.59
C VAL A 358 -26.49 -18.27 -24.31
N ALA A 359 -26.04 -17.50 -25.30
CA ALA A 359 -25.87 -16.06 -25.17
C ALA A 359 -27.19 -15.35 -24.77
N CYS A 360 -28.31 -15.79 -25.34
CA CYS A 360 -29.66 -15.29 -24.99
C CYS A 360 -30.16 -15.74 -23.61
N HIS A 361 -29.61 -16.81 -23.01
CA HIS A 361 -29.89 -17.20 -21.63
C HIS A 361 -29.14 -16.31 -20.63
N TYR A 362 -27.84 -16.12 -20.84
CA TYR A 362 -26.99 -15.34 -19.94
C TYR A 362 -27.15 -13.82 -20.09
N GLY A 363 -27.77 -13.35 -21.19
CA GLY A 363 -28.02 -11.93 -21.43
C GLY A 363 -26.87 -11.23 -22.16
N ASN A 364 -26.00 -12.01 -22.81
CA ASN A 364 -24.73 -11.58 -23.39
C ASN A 364 -24.94 -10.82 -24.71
N VAL A 365 -25.39 -9.57 -24.61
CA VAL A 365 -25.83 -8.75 -25.77
C VAL A 365 -24.74 -8.61 -26.83
N LYS A 366 -23.45 -8.54 -26.46
CA LYS A 366 -22.36 -8.42 -27.44
C LYS A 366 -22.19 -9.72 -28.22
N MET A 367 -22.18 -10.86 -27.55
CA MET A 367 -22.19 -12.18 -28.19
C MET A 367 -23.41 -12.39 -29.08
N VAL A 368 -24.62 -12.03 -28.62
CA VAL A 368 -25.85 -12.13 -29.43
C VAL A 368 -25.70 -11.31 -30.72
N ASN A 369 -25.20 -10.06 -30.63
CA ASN A 369 -24.94 -9.21 -31.79
C ASN A 369 -23.88 -9.81 -32.74
N PHE A 370 -22.79 -10.35 -32.19
CA PHE A 370 -21.75 -11.04 -32.97
C PHE A 370 -22.30 -12.26 -33.73
N LEU A 371 -23.04 -13.15 -33.05
CA LEU A 371 -23.59 -14.36 -33.65
C LEU A 371 -24.64 -14.04 -34.73
N LEU A 372 -25.53 -13.07 -34.47
CA LEU A 372 -26.53 -12.64 -35.45
C LEU A 372 -25.91 -11.97 -36.69
N LYS A 373 -24.84 -11.17 -36.52
CA LYS A 373 -24.07 -10.61 -37.65
C LYS A 373 -23.39 -11.69 -38.50
N ASN A 374 -22.97 -12.78 -37.88
CA ASN A 374 -22.42 -13.96 -38.56
C ASN A 374 -23.50 -14.93 -39.08
N GLN A 375 -24.78 -14.51 -39.13
CA GLN A 375 -25.90 -15.28 -39.68
C GLN A 375 -26.31 -16.54 -38.87
N ALA A 376 -26.02 -16.59 -37.56
CA ALA A 376 -26.55 -17.65 -36.69
C ALA A 376 -28.10 -17.66 -36.69
N LYS A 377 -28.69 -18.86 -36.59
CA LYS A 377 -30.14 -19.08 -36.79
C LYS A 377 -30.99 -18.48 -35.67
N VAL A 378 -31.45 -17.24 -35.89
CA VAL A 378 -32.31 -16.47 -34.98
C VAL A 378 -33.58 -17.20 -34.50
N ASN A 379 -34.13 -18.10 -35.32
CA ASN A 379 -35.32 -18.92 -35.04
C ASN A 379 -35.01 -20.43 -34.92
N ALA A 380 -33.78 -20.82 -34.61
CA ALA A 380 -33.47 -22.20 -34.23
C ALA A 380 -34.33 -22.65 -33.04
N LYS A 381 -34.57 -23.96 -32.88
CA LYS A 381 -35.41 -24.53 -31.81
C LYS A 381 -34.67 -25.62 -31.05
N THR A 382 -34.68 -25.53 -29.72
CA THR A 382 -34.24 -26.65 -28.85
C THR A 382 -35.21 -27.81 -28.92
N LYS A 383 -34.86 -28.96 -28.32
CA LYS A 383 -35.72 -30.16 -28.31
C LYS A 383 -37.06 -29.96 -27.60
N ASN A 384 -37.19 -28.91 -26.78
CA ASN A 384 -38.44 -28.50 -26.12
C ASN A 384 -39.20 -27.40 -26.89
N GLY A 385 -38.77 -27.05 -28.11
CA GLY A 385 -39.36 -26.04 -28.98
C GLY A 385 -39.03 -24.59 -28.61
N TYR A 386 -38.09 -24.36 -27.69
CA TYR A 386 -37.67 -23.01 -27.34
C TYR A 386 -36.81 -22.41 -28.45
N THR A 387 -37.07 -21.16 -28.81
CA THR A 387 -36.19 -20.33 -29.66
C THR A 387 -35.31 -19.42 -28.79
N PRO A 388 -34.27 -18.75 -29.34
CA PRO A 388 -33.48 -17.76 -28.60
C PRO A 388 -34.36 -16.65 -27.97
N LEU A 389 -35.47 -16.28 -28.63
CA LEU A 389 -36.45 -15.31 -28.13
C LEU A 389 -37.21 -15.84 -26.91
N HIS A 390 -37.60 -17.12 -26.91
CA HIS A 390 -38.17 -17.78 -25.73
C HIS A 390 -37.17 -17.82 -24.58
N GLN A 391 -35.90 -18.10 -24.87
CA GLN A 391 -34.85 -18.20 -23.85
C GLN A 391 -34.57 -16.85 -23.18
N ALA A 392 -34.44 -15.77 -23.95
CA ALA A 392 -34.32 -14.42 -23.44
C ALA A 392 -35.56 -13.97 -22.65
N SER A 393 -36.75 -14.36 -23.10
CA SER A 393 -38.03 -14.07 -22.42
C SER A 393 -38.23 -14.85 -21.12
N GLN A 394 -37.64 -16.04 -21.01
CA GLN A 394 -37.63 -16.81 -19.77
C GLN A 394 -36.70 -16.19 -18.70
N GLN A 395 -35.77 -15.30 -19.07
CA GLN A 395 -34.83 -14.68 -18.13
C GLN A 395 -35.02 -13.16 -17.96
N GLY A 396 -35.88 -12.53 -18.78
CA GLY A 396 -36.22 -11.10 -18.67
C GLY A 396 -35.32 -10.15 -19.46
N HIS A 397 -34.53 -10.65 -20.41
CA HIS A 397 -33.47 -9.88 -21.10
C HIS A 397 -34.00 -8.97 -22.22
N THR A 398 -34.73 -7.90 -21.88
CA THR A 398 -35.40 -7.01 -22.85
C THR A 398 -34.49 -6.50 -23.98
N HIS A 399 -33.21 -6.20 -23.71
CA HIS A 399 -32.27 -5.76 -24.75
C HIS A 399 -31.98 -6.85 -25.78
N VAL A 400 -31.81 -8.10 -25.34
CA VAL A 400 -31.61 -9.27 -26.21
C VAL A 400 -32.86 -9.52 -27.04
N ILE A 401 -34.05 -9.42 -26.43
CA ILE A 401 -35.33 -9.54 -27.14
C ILE A 401 -35.46 -8.49 -28.25
N ASN A 402 -35.20 -7.22 -27.95
CA ASN A 402 -35.24 -6.17 -28.97
C ASN A 402 -34.27 -6.45 -30.12
N LEU A 403 -33.03 -6.87 -29.81
CA LEU A 403 -32.01 -7.19 -30.82
C LEU A 403 -32.42 -8.40 -31.68
N LEU A 404 -32.94 -9.47 -31.07
CA LEU A 404 -33.48 -10.64 -31.77
C LEU A 404 -34.63 -10.27 -32.72
N LEU A 405 -35.56 -9.42 -32.28
CA LEU A 405 -36.68 -8.95 -33.09
C LEU A 405 -36.21 -8.10 -34.29
N HIS A 406 -35.20 -7.24 -34.12
CA HIS A 406 -34.59 -6.49 -35.23
C HIS A 406 -33.92 -7.42 -36.26
N HIS A 407 -33.43 -8.59 -35.83
CA HIS A 407 -32.87 -9.63 -36.70
C HIS A 407 -33.90 -10.69 -37.15
N GLY A 408 -35.21 -10.43 -37.03
CA GLY A 408 -36.26 -11.29 -37.59
C GLY A 408 -36.69 -12.47 -36.71
N ALA A 409 -36.48 -12.42 -35.40
CA ALA A 409 -37.04 -13.40 -34.47
C ALA A 409 -38.58 -13.39 -34.51
N SER A 410 -39.20 -14.56 -34.66
CA SER A 410 -40.66 -14.67 -34.76
C SER A 410 -41.33 -14.66 -33.38
N PRO A 411 -42.15 -13.65 -33.04
CA PRO A 411 -42.70 -13.49 -31.68
C PRO A 411 -43.85 -14.46 -31.36
N ASN A 412 -44.59 -14.89 -32.39
CA ASN A 412 -45.75 -15.78 -32.30
C ASN A 412 -45.38 -17.27 -32.35
N GLU A 413 -44.08 -17.60 -32.43
CA GLU A 413 -43.61 -18.99 -32.36
C GLU A 413 -43.98 -19.65 -31.03
N LEU A 414 -44.19 -20.96 -31.06
CA LEU A 414 -44.65 -21.75 -29.91
C LEU A 414 -43.66 -22.86 -29.54
N THR A 415 -43.40 -22.98 -28.24
CA THR A 415 -42.77 -24.16 -27.64
C THR A 415 -43.66 -25.41 -27.78
N ASN A 416 -43.07 -26.61 -27.59
CA ASN A 416 -43.81 -27.88 -27.64
C ASN A 416 -44.99 -27.93 -26.65
N ASN A 417 -44.93 -27.14 -25.57
CA ASN A 417 -45.97 -27.02 -24.56
C ASN A 417 -47.03 -25.95 -24.91
N GLY A 418 -47.04 -25.41 -26.13
CA GLY A 418 -47.99 -24.39 -26.60
C GLY A 418 -47.80 -22.99 -25.98
N ASN A 419 -46.64 -22.72 -25.37
CA ASN A 419 -46.34 -21.41 -24.78
C ASN A 419 -45.53 -20.57 -25.79
N SER A 420 -45.97 -19.34 -26.07
CA SER A 420 -45.19 -18.31 -26.77
C SER A 420 -44.23 -17.56 -25.84
N ALA A 421 -43.25 -16.85 -26.40
CA ALA A 421 -42.32 -16.00 -25.65
C ALA A 421 -43.03 -14.99 -24.72
N LEU A 422 -44.10 -14.34 -25.22
CA LEU A 422 -44.95 -13.43 -24.45
C LEU A 422 -45.64 -14.14 -23.27
N SER A 423 -46.14 -15.36 -23.47
CA SER A 423 -46.81 -16.12 -22.40
C SER A 423 -45.85 -16.56 -21.28
N ILE A 424 -44.60 -16.91 -21.62
CA ILE A 424 -43.56 -17.25 -20.65
C ILE A 424 -43.19 -16.00 -19.82
N ALA A 425 -42.90 -14.87 -20.47
CA ALA A 425 -42.58 -13.62 -19.78
C ALA A 425 -43.72 -13.13 -18.87
N ARG A 426 -44.97 -13.27 -19.32
CA ARG A 426 -46.18 -12.93 -18.55
C ARG A 426 -46.36 -13.83 -17.32
N ARG A 427 -46.08 -15.13 -17.44
CA ARG A 427 -46.12 -16.08 -16.31
C ARG A 427 -45.00 -15.84 -15.28
N LEU A 428 -43.84 -15.37 -15.72
CA LEU A 428 -42.68 -15.11 -14.84
C LEU A 428 -42.63 -13.68 -14.29
N GLY A 429 -43.54 -12.79 -14.72
CA GLY A 429 -43.66 -11.42 -14.20
C GLY A 429 -42.66 -10.41 -14.79
N TYR A 430 -42.04 -10.70 -15.94
CA TYR A 430 -41.11 -9.80 -16.62
C TYR A 430 -41.85 -8.70 -17.39
N ILE A 431 -42.43 -7.74 -16.66
CA ILE A 431 -43.29 -6.66 -17.20
C ILE A 431 -42.67 -5.98 -18.44
N SER A 432 -41.42 -5.54 -18.35
CA SER A 432 -40.73 -4.88 -19.48
C SER A 432 -40.58 -5.75 -20.74
N VAL A 433 -40.62 -7.07 -20.63
CA VAL A 433 -40.63 -8.01 -21.78
C VAL A 433 -42.06 -8.26 -22.27
N VAL A 434 -43.03 -8.30 -21.35
CA VAL A 434 -44.45 -8.37 -21.71
C VAL A 434 -44.85 -7.15 -22.54
N ASP A 435 -44.39 -5.95 -22.16
CA ASP A 435 -44.70 -4.70 -22.86
C ASP A 435 -44.09 -4.66 -24.27
N THR A 436 -42.81 -5.04 -24.44
CA THR A 436 -42.17 -5.04 -25.77
C THR A 436 -42.75 -6.12 -26.68
N LEU A 437 -43.06 -7.32 -26.17
CA LEU A 437 -43.67 -8.37 -26.97
C LEU A 437 -45.17 -8.14 -27.24
N LYS A 438 -45.92 -7.52 -26.33
CA LYS A 438 -47.36 -7.21 -26.55
C LYS A 438 -47.58 -6.22 -27.69
N ALA A 439 -46.63 -5.34 -27.98
CA ALA A 439 -46.72 -4.42 -29.12
C ALA A 439 -46.54 -5.10 -30.50
N ILE A 440 -46.12 -6.38 -30.53
CA ILE A 440 -45.65 -7.07 -31.75
C ILE A 440 -46.25 -8.49 -31.89
N SER A 441 -46.84 -9.05 -30.83
CA SER A 441 -47.51 -10.36 -30.83
C SER A 441 -49.03 -10.21 -30.94
N GLU A 442 -49.68 -11.13 -31.65
CA GLU A 442 -51.15 -11.19 -31.71
C GLU A 442 -51.73 -11.78 -30.42
N GLU A 443 -52.82 -11.21 -29.88
CA GLU A 443 -53.42 -11.67 -28.62
C GLU A 443 -54.22 -12.98 -28.79
N THR A 444 -53.50 -14.10 -28.88
CA THR A 444 -54.06 -15.45 -28.75
C THR A 444 -54.54 -15.69 -27.31
N LEU A 445 -55.85 -15.55 -27.10
CA LEU A 445 -56.56 -15.79 -25.84
C LEU A 445 -56.66 -17.30 -25.51
N THR A 446 -55.52 -17.96 -25.29
CA THR A 446 -55.43 -19.40 -25.05
C THR A 446 -55.77 -19.76 -23.60
N THR A 447 -57.06 -19.89 -23.29
CA THR A 447 -57.63 -20.16 -21.95
C THR A 447 -57.44 -21.60 -21.44
N ARG A 448 -56.27 -22.22 -21.66
CA ARG A 448 -55.91 -23.54 -21.12
C ARG A 448 -54.53 -23.53 -20.44
N THR A 449 -54.47 -22.94 -19.26
CA THR A 449 -53.32 -23.06 -18.35
C THR A 449 -53.17 -24.50 -17.86
N VAL A 450 -52.28 -25.27 -18.49
CA VAL A 450 -51.79 -26.55 -17.96
C VAL A 450 -50.93 -26.26 -16.72
N ILE A 451 -51.45 -26.57 -15.53
CA ILE A 451 -50.78 -26.30 -14.25
C ILE A 451 -49.79 -27.42 -13.91
N GLU A 452 -48.76 -27.57 -14.74
CA GLU A 452 -47.55 -28.30 -14.35
C GLU A 452 -46.55 -27.36 -13.68
N LYS A 453 -45.73 -27.91 -12.77
CA LYS A 453 -44.64 -27.16 -12.12
C LYS A 453 -43.61 -26.77 -13.19
N HIS A 454 -43.60 -25.49 -13.57
CA HIS A 454 -42.72 -24.98 -14.62
C HIS A 454 -41.24 -25.09 -14.22
N LYS A 455 -40.62 -26.20 -14.62
CA LYS A 455 -39.18 -26.44 -14.51
C LYS A 455 -38.49 -25.53 -15.53
N MET A 456 -37.55 -24.68 -15.09
CA MET A 456 -36.86 -23.76 -15.99
C MET A 456 -36.04 -24.54 -17.03
N ASN A 457 -36.20 -24.19 -18.30
CA ASN A 457 -35.37 -24.72 -19.38
C ASN A 457 -34.06 -23.94 -19.42
N VAL A 458 -33.01 -24.51 -18.83
CA VAL A 458 -31.66 -23.94 -18.82
C VAL A 458 -30.75 -24.73 -19.78
N PRO A 459 -29.75 -24.08 -20.42
CA PRO A 459 -28.71 -24.80 -21.15
C PRO A 459 -27.88 -25.67 -20.22
N GLU A 460 -27.20 -26.67 -20.79
CA GLU A 460 -26.17 -27.41 -20.07
C GLU A 460 -24.99 -26.49 -19.71
N THR A 461 -24.41 -26.64 -18.51
CA THR A 461 -23.25 -25.84 -18.05
C THR A 461 -22.03 -26.72 -17.81
N MET A 462 -20.83 -26.13 -17.94
CA MET A 462 -19.58 -26.81 -17.64
C MET A 462 -19.14 -26.55 -16.19
N ASN A 463 -19.25 -27.58 -15.35
CA ASN A 463 -18.94 -27.51 -13.91
C ASN A 463 -17.75 -28.41 -13.49
N GLU A 464 -17.03 -29.04 -14.43
CA GLU A 464 -15.83 -29.81 -14.09
C GLU A 464 -14.65 -28.87 -13.81
N VAL A 465 -13.89 -29.18 -12.76
CA VAL A 465 -12.68 -28.48 -12.34
C VAL A 465 -11.56 -29.50 -12.09
N LEU A 466 -10.32 -29.02 -12.02
CA LEU A 466 -9.17 -29.82 -11.64
C LEU A 466 -9.38 -30.40 -10.22
N ASP A 467 -9.19 -31.71 -10.05
CA ASP A 467 -9.33 -32.39 -8.77
C ASP A 467 -8.12 -32.12 -7.86
N MET A 468 -8.13 -30.93 -7.27
CA MET A 468 -7.18 -30.46 -6.27
C MET A 468 -7.61 -30.85 -4.84
N SER A 469 -8.26 -32.01 -4.67
CA SER A 469 -8.52 -32.58 -3.32
C SER A 469 -7.23 -32.94 -2.56
N ASP A 470 -6.10 -33.04 -3.29
CA ASP A 470 -4.75 -33.12 -2.73
C ASP A 470 -4.18 -31.74 -2.31
N ASP A 471 -4.93 -30.63 -2.43
CA ASP A 471 -4.38 -29.28 -2.32
C ASP A 471 -5.38 -28.20 -1.84
N ASP A 472 -5.65 -28.18 -0.54
CA ASP A 472 -6.41 -27.11 0.15
C ASP A 472 -5.70 -25.75 0.12
N GLY A 473 -5.67 -25.06 -1.03
CA GLY A 473 -4.99 -23.77 -1.25
C GLY A 473 -5.55 -22.55 -0.48
N GLN A 474 -6.26 -22.77 0.62
CA GLN A 474 -6.80 -21.72 1.51
C GLN A 474 -7.16 -22.18 2.94
N GLY A 475 -6.96 -23.46 3.29
CA GLY A 475 -7.04 -23.95 4.67
C GLY A 475 -5.63 -24.07 5.25
N ASP A 476 -5.42 -23.67 6.51
CA ASP A 476 -4.09 -23.67 7.13
C ASP A 476 -3.39 -25.03 6.99
N ASP A 477 -2.25 -25.04 6.29
CA ASP A 477 -1.23 -26.06 6.47
C ASP A 477 -0.87 -26.07 7.96
N ALA A 478 -1.29 -27.09 8.70
CA ALA A 478 -1.21 -27.13 10.17
C ALA A 478 0.23 -27.10 10.73
N MET A 479 1.25 -27.10 9.86
CA MET A 479 2.67 -26.89 10.15
C MET A 479 3.09 -25.40 10.17
N THR A 480 2.32 -24.52 9.54
CA THR A 480 2.55 -23.07 9.50
C THR A 480 1.54 -22.26 10.32
N GLY A 481 0.52 -22.92 10.89
CA GLY A 481 -0.30 -22.36 11.96
C GLY A 481 0.57 -21.99 13.17
N ASP A 482 0.90 -20.71 13.27
CA ASP A 482 1.74 -20.06 14.27
C ASP A 482 3.23 -20.49 14.30
N THR A 483 4.05 -19.88 13.44
CA THR A 483 5.44 -19.56 13.83
C THR A 483 5.45 -18.78 15.15
N ASP A 484 4.49 -17.88 15.34
CA ASP A 484 4.25 -17.04 16.53
C ASP A 484 4.01 -17.84 17.83
N LYS A 485 3.83 -19.17 17.74
CA LYS A 485 3.81 -20.06 18.91
C LYS A 485 5.18 -20.67 19.20
N TYR A 486 6.04 -20.94 18.21
CA TYR A 486 7.32 -21.61 18.44
C TYR A 486 8.43 -20.59 18.72
N LEU A 487 9.09 -20.72 19.88
CA LEU A 487 10.16 -19.82 20.32
C LEU A 487 11.21 -19.58 19.22
N ALA A 488 11.21 -18.37 18.68
CA ALA A 488 12.24 -17.90 17.76
C ALA A 488 13.54 -17.58 18.53
N PRO A 489 14.70 -17.59 17.86
CA PRO A 489 15.98 -17.20 18.47
C PRO A 489 15.98 -15.78 19.05
N GLN A 490 15.02 -14.93 18.64
CA GLN A 490 14.78 -13.59 19.16
C GLN A 490 14.01 -13.62 20.49
N ASP A 491 12.81 -14.21 20.57
CA ASP A 491 11.93 -14.17 21.77
C ASP A 491 12.65 -14.55 23.07
N LEU A 492 13.40 -15.65 23.05
CA LEU A 492 14.10 -16.15 24.24
C LEU A 492 15.30 -15.26 24.63
N ARG A 493 15.82 -14.45 23.70
CA ARG A 493 16.81 -13.39 23.97
C ARG A 493 16.12 -12.11 24.46
N GLU A 494 15.04 -11.70 23.81
CA GLU A 494 14.26 -10.48 24.06
C GLU A 494 13.44 -10.48 25.36
N LEU A 495 13.15 -11.65 25.95
CA LEU A 495 12.66 -11.75 27.33
C LEU A 495 13.56 -10.95 28.29
N GLY A 496 13.06 -9.80 28.76
CA GLY A 496 13.83 -8.81 29.51
C GLY A 496 14.43 -9.32 30.83
N ASP A 497 15.47 -8.63 31.29
CA ASP A 497 15.76 -8.58 32.73
C ASP A 497 14.86 -7.50 33.33
N ASP A 498 13.91 -7.88 34.18
CA ASP A 498 13.04 -6.94 34.92
C ASP A 498 13.81 -6.26 36.08
N SER A 499 14.97 -5.69 35.76
CA SER A 499 15.86 -4.94 36.66
C SER A 499 15.81 -3.47 36.29
N LEU A 500 15.20 -2.65 37.15
CA LEU A 500 15.00 -1.21 36.94
C LEU A 500 16.32 -0.41 36.92
N PRO A 501 16.34 0.80 36.34
CA PRO A 501 17.57 1.48 35.90
C PRO A 501 18.20 2.45 36.92
N GLN A 502 19.51 2.66 36.77
CA GLN A 502 20.29 3.79 37.30
C GLN A 502 21.31 4.21 36.21
N GLU A 503 21.34 5.46 35.72
CA GLU A 503 21.87 6.72 36.31
C GLU A 503 23.40 6.90 36.19
N GLY A 504 23.81 8.07 35.67
CA GLY A 504 24.86 8.87 36.34
C GLY A 504 26.32 8.88 35.86
N TYR A 505 26.64 9.84 34.97
CA TYR A 505 27.76 10.81 35.11
C TYR A 505 29.27 10.47 34.91
N MET A 506 29.87 11.17 33.93
CA MET A 506 31.24 11.74 33.77
C MET A 506 32.55 10.90 33.87
N GLY A 507 33.49 11.20 32.95
CA GLY A 507 34.91 10.81 33.00
C GLY A 507 35.74 11.39 31.81
N PHE A 508 37.03 11.68 32.02
CA PHE A 508 37.95 12.45 31.15
C PHE A 508 39.34 11.75 31.08
N SER A 509 40.28 11.98 30.16
CA SER A 509 40.35 12.59 28.80
C SER A 509 41.79 12.43 28.24
N VAL A 510 42.11 12.95 27.03
CA VAL A 510 43.46 13.01 26.39
C VAL A 510 43.98 11.66 25.83
N GLY A 511 44.72 11.54 24.70
CA GLY A 511 45.12 12.48 23.63
C GLY A 511 46.29 11.96 22.75
N ALA A 512 46.72 12.75 21.74
CA ALA A 512 47.86 12.55 20.80
C ALA A 512 47.68 11.52 19.63
N ARG A 513 47.75 11.96 18.35
CA ARG A 513 48.90 11.94 17.37
C ARG A 513 48.95 10.65 16.49
N SER A 514 49.35 10.65 15.20
CA SER A 514 49.83 11.70 14.28
C SER A 514 49.78 11.27 12.79
N GLN A 515 49.90 12.24 11.85
CA GLN A 515 50.34 12.13 10.42
C GLN A 515 49.43 11.40 9.38
N SER A 516 49.56 11.62 8.05
CA SER A 516 49.53 12.87 7.22
C SER A 516 49.75 12.57 5.71
N SER A 517 49.51 13.57 4.84
CA SER A 517 49.64 13.62 3.35
C SER A 517 48.46 13.05 2.57
N ASP A 518 47.72 13.75 1.68
CA ASP A 518 47.83 15.01 0.89
C ASP A 518 48.32 14.89 -0.55
N ARG A 519 47.40 15.21 -1.50
CA ARG A 519 47.53 15.96 -2.78
C ARG A 519 46.76 15.31 -3.96
N SER A 520 46.12 16.04 -4.89
CA SER A 520 45.34 17.31 -4.83
C SER A 520 44.82 17.71 -6.23
N ASN A 521 43.49 17.93 -6.39
CA ASN A 521 42.84 18.75 -7.44
C ASN A 521 43.05 18.28 -8.91
N THR A 522 42.34 18.73 -9.98
CA THR A 522 41.54 19.95 -10.27
C THR A 522 40.28 19.61 -11.11
N LEU A 523 39.06 20.06 -10.72
CA LEU A 523 38.29 21.27 -11.17
C LEU A 523 37.22 21.05 -12.26
N ASN A 524 36.07 21.70 -12.06
CA ASN A 524 34.82 21.59 -12.83
C ASN A 524 34.70 22.60 -13.99
N ARG A 525 33.87 22.27 -15.00
CA ARG A 525 32.86 23.12 -15.68
C ARG A 525 31.72 22.19 -16.14
N SER A 526 30.41 22.38 -15.85
CA SER A 526 29.47 23.51 -16.01
C SER A 526 29.14 23.81 -17.49
N SER A 527 27.88 23.97 -17.95
CA SER A 527 26.55 23.95 -17.29
C SER A 527 25.42 24.32 -18.29
N PHE A 528 24.14 24.07 -17.95
CA PHE A 528 22.90 24.62 -18.56
C PHE A 528 22.51 24.13 -19.99
N THR A 529 21.28 24.35 -20.51
CA THR A 529 19.89 23.90 -20.15
C THR A 529 18.86 24.55 -21.12
N ARG A 530 17.58 24.09 -21.14
CA ARG A 530 16.37 24.76 -21.70
C ARG A 530 16.24 24.73 -23.25
N ASP A 531 15.07 24.87 -23.89
CA ASP A 531 13.68 25.00 -23.39
C ASP A 531 12.59 24.45 -24.36
N SER A 532 11.49 23.93 -23.78
CA SER A 532 10.05 24.18 -24.08
C SER A 532 9.43 24.35 -25.50
N MET A 533 8.53 23.40 -25.85
CA MET A 533 7.07 23.56 -26.17
C MET A 533 6.48 24.02 -27.56
N MET A 534 5.39 23.32 -27.96
CA MET A 534 4.17 23.73 -28.75
C MET A 534 4.03 23.58 -30.32
N ILE A 535 3.07 22.70 -30.73
CA ILE A 535 1.88 22.90 -31.63
C ILE A 535 1.99 23.03 -33.20
N GLU A 536 1.15 22.23 -33.91
CA GLU A 536 0.55 22.35 -35.29
C GLU A 536 1.46 22.51 -36.55
N GLU A 537 1.10 22.17 -37.81
CA GLU A 537 0.02 21.34 -38.45
C GLU A 537 0.46 20.91 -39.90
N ILE A 538 -0.38 20.15 -40.64
CA ILE A 538 -0.47 20.05 -42.13
C ILE A 538 0.63 19.33 -42.98
N LEU A 539 0.21 18.21 -43.59
CA LEU A 539 0.50 17.61 -44.94
C LEU A 539 1.93 17.43 -45.54
N ALA A 540 2.00 16.46 -46.47
CA ALA A 540 3.17 15.95 -47.23
C ALA A 540 3.26 16.63 -48.65
N PRO A 541 4.17 16.28 -49.63
CA PRO A 541 5.00 15.07 -49.74
C PRO A 541 6.40 15.11 -50.44
N SER A 542 7.16 14.02 -50.26
CA SER A 542 8.01 13.26 -51.23
C SER A 542 9.17 13.87 -52.07
N LYS A 543 10.26 13.06 -52.14
CA LYS A 543 11.19 12.74 -53.27
C LYS A 543 12.60 13.40 -53.42
N ASP A 544 13.58 12.49 -53.44
CA ASP A 544 14.71 12.32 -54.40
C ASP A 544 15.96 13.25 -54.41
N THR A 545 17.09 12.73 -53.87
CA THR A 545 18.49 12.64 -54.44
C THR A 545 19.18 13.88 -55.07
N LEU A 546 20.47 14.25 -54.86
CA LEU A 546 21.75 13.58 -54.45
C LEU A 546 22.74 14.70 -53.90
N LEU A 547 24.10 14.69 -53.78
CA LEU A 547 25.24 13.82 -54.19
C LEU A 547 26.55 14.11 -53.34
N ALA A 548 27.08 13.15 -52.56
CA ALA A 548 28.48 13.07 -52.01
C ALA A 548 29.07 14.25 -51.16
N VAL A 549 30.19 14.16 -50.40
CA VAL A 549 31.30 13.17 -50.26
C VAL A 549 31.59 12.87 -48.77
N ALA A 550 32.04 11.64 -48.48
CA ALA A 550 32.20 11.02 -47.15
C ALA A 550 33.24 11.65 -46.17
N ARG A 551 32.96 11.51 -44.85
CA ARG A 551 33.62 10.49 -43.98
C ARG A 551 32.97 10.36 -42.58
N ASN A 552 33.03 9.15 -42.04
CA ASN A 552 32.72 8.73 -40.67
C ASN A 552 31.28 8.97 -40.15
N ASP A 553 30.38 8.04 -40.46
CA ASP A 553 29.23 7.68 -39.62
C ASP A 553 29.09 6.16 -39.58
N ASN A 554 28.78 5.60 -38.41
CA ASN A 554 28.20 4.25 -38.27
C ASN A 554 27.48 4.08 -36.91
N ASP A 555 26.73 5.10 -36.47
CA ASP A 555 25.95 5.04 -35.23
C ASP A 555 24.46 5.22 -35.55
N SER A 556 23.78 4.10 -35.80
CA SER A 556 22.37 4.06 -36.20
C SER A 556 21.67 2.72 -35.91
N LEU A 557 22.03 2.05 -34.80
CA LEU A 557 21.32 0.81 -34.42
C LEU A 557 21.23 0.52 -32.90
N ARG A 558 20.81 1.50 -32.10
CA ARG A 558 20.20 1.22 -30.78
C ARG A 558 18.74 1.65 -30.74
N ARG A 559 17.85 0.67 -30.97
CA ARG A 559 16.43 0.77 -30.61
C ARG A 559 16.33 0.95 -29.09
N TYR A 560 15.31 1.64 -28.61
CA TYR A 560 14.97 1.64 -27.19
C TYR A 560 14.54 0.24 -26.74
N SER A 561 15.45 -0.52 -26.14
CA SER A 561 15.17 -1.79 -25.47
C SER A 561 15.13 -1.57 -23.96
N TRP A 562 13.98 -1.85 -23.33
CA TRP A 562 13.86 -1.98 -21.87
C TRP A 562 14.25 -3.39 -21.43
N THR A 563 15.51 -3.73 -21.72
CA THR A 563 16.22 -4.90 -21.19
C THR A 563 17.45 -4.38 -20.46
N PRO A 564 17.70 -4.77 -19.19
CA PRO A 564 18.93 -4.39 -18.53
C PRO A 564 20.11 -5.04 -19.27
N GLU A 565 21.02 -4.24 -19.82
CA GLU A 565 22.25 -4.75 -20.41
C GLU A 565 23.13 -5.34 -19.30
N ALA A 566 23.22 -6.67 -19.27
CA ALA A 566 24.10 -7.37 -18.35
C ALA A 566 25.56 -7.12 -18.76
N LEU A 567 26.23 -6.22 -18.04
CA LEU A 567 27.67 -6.37 -17.83
C LEU A 567 27.90 -7.69 -17.10
N ASP A 568 28.82 -8.53 -17.59
CA ASP A 568 29.17 -9.85 -17.04
C ASP A 568 29.93 -9.79 -15.69
N ASN A 569 29.40 -9.00 -14.76
CA ASN A 569 29.80 -8.99 -13.37
C ASN A 569 28.97 -10.04 -12.62
N VAL A 570 29.63 -11.13 -12.21
CA VAL A 570 29.08 -12.12 -11.28
C VAL A 570 28.45 -11.38 -10.10
N ASN A 571 27.19 -11.72 -9.80
CA ASN A 571 26.36 -11.04 -8.82
C ASN A 571 27.09 -10.93 -7.47
N LEU A 572 27.63 -9.74 -7.16
CA LEU A 572 28.49 -9.55 -6.00
C LEU A 572 27.71 -9.82 -4.73
N VAL A 573 28.16 -10.83 -3.95
CA VAL A 573 27.52 -11.38 -2.74
C VAL A 573 27.27 -10.30 -1.65
N SER A 574 27.87 -9.11 -1.80
CA SER A 574 27.83 -7.99 -0.87
C SER A 574 27.10 -6.73 -1.38
N SER A 575 26.31 -6.80 -2.46
CA SER A 575 25.61 -5.61 -3.00
C SER A 575 24.49 -5.08 -2.07
N PRO A 576 24.16 -3.76 -2.10
CA PRO A 576 23.09 -3.18 -1.30
C PRO A 576 21.70 -3.60 -1.78
N VAL A 577 20.75 -3.79 -0.85
CA VAL A 577 19.39 -4.25 -1.18
C VAL A 577 18.53 -3.12 -1.75
N HIS A 578 17.93 -3.35 -2.93
CA HIS A 578 16.99 -2.43 -3.56
C HIS A 578 15.61 -3.10 -3.64
N SER A 579 14.62 -2.59 -2.90
CA SER A 579 13.29 -3.24 -2.82
C SER A 579 12.18 -2.32 -2.30
N GLY A 580 10.94 -2.81 -2.36
CA GLY A 580 9.74 -2.13 -1.86
C GLY A 580 9.40 -2.51 -0.41
N PHE A 581 8.72 -1.63 0.33
CA PHE A 581 8.18 -1.96 1.66
C PHE A 581 6.79 -1.36 1.93
N LEU A 582 5.95 -2.08 2.68
CA LEU A 582 4.62 -1.61 3.08
C LEU A 582 4.62 -0.80 4.39
N VAL A 583 5.39 -1.25 5.38
CA VAL A 583 5.48 -0.65 6.74
C VAL A 583 6.83 -0.92 7.40
N SER A 584 7.40 -2.12 7.21
CA SER A 584 8.71 -2.50 7.74
C SER A 584 9.49 -3.42 6.79
N PHE A 585 10.81 -3.42 6.88
CA PHE A 585 11.74 -4.27 6.13
C PHE A 585 12.92 -4.70 7.01
N MET A 586 13.71 -5.69 6.56
CA MET A 586 15.01 -6.00 7.15
C MET A 586 16.12 -5.32 6.37
N VAL A 587 17.12 -4.78 7.06
CA VAL A 587 18.39 -4.33 6.47
C VAL A 587 19.56 -4.92 7.27
N ASP A 588 20.71 -5.09 6.63
CA ASP A 588 21.95 -5.53 7.28
C ASP A 588 23.14 -4.61 6.91
N ALA A 589 24.36 -5.02 7.24
CA ALA A 589 25.57 -4.24 7.00
C ALA A 589 25.92 -4.01 5.51
N ARG A 590 25.24 -4.66 4.55
CA ARG A 590 25.31 -4.31 3.12
C ARG A 590 24.63 -2.97 2.80
N GLY A 591 23.69 -2.55 3.64
CA GLY A 591 22.84 -1.38 3.38
C GLY A 591 21.73 -1.68 2.36
N GLY A 592 20.97 -0.65 2.01
CA GLY A 592 19.90 -0.75 1.02
C GLY A 592 19.12 0.56 0.81
N SER A 593 18.44 0.64 -0.34
CA SER A 593 17.52 1.71 -0.71
C SER A 593 16.12 1.13 -0.85
N MET A 594 15.24 1.51 0.08
CA MET A 594 13.93 0.90 0.27
C MET A 594 12.83 1.91 -0.01
N ARG A 595 11.95 1.62 -0.97
CA ARG A 595 10.90 2.56 -1.43
C ARG A 595 9.51 2.13 -0.91
N GLY A 596 8.73 3.08 -0.42
CA GLY A 596 7.48 2.83 0.30
C GLY A 596 6.28 2.59 -0.62
N SER A 597 5.88 1.33 -0.80
CA SER A 597 4.81 0.91 -1.73
C SER A 597 3.40 1.39 -1.35
N ARG A 598 3.21 1.99 -0.16
CA ARG A 598 1.93 2.58 0.28
C ARG A 598 1.80 4.08 0.01
N HIS A 599 2.92 4.80 -0.08
CA HIS A 599 2.95 6.25 -0.13
C HIS A 599 4.09 6.68 -1.07
N ASN A 600 3.76 7.01 -2.31
CA ASN A 600 4.74 7.40 -3.34
C ASN A 600 5.60 8.57 -2.84
N GLY A 601 6.91 8.48 -3.04
CA GLY A 601 7.89 9.45 -2.51
C GLY A 601 8.39 9.14 -1.09
N MET A 602 7.82 8.15 -0.37
CA MET A 602 8.42 7.64 0.86
C MET A 602 9.60 6.72 0.52
N ARG A 603 10.79 6.98 1.07
CA ARG A 603 12.00 6.18 0.83
C ARG A 603 12.92 6.22 2.04
N ILE A 604 13.63 5.12 2.30
CA ILE A 604 14.68 5.05 3.32
C ILE A 604 15.95 4.50 2.67
N ILE A 605 17.07 5.21 2.87
CA ILE A 605 18.38 4.86 2.32
C ILE A 605 19.35 4.66 3.49
N ILE A 606 19.91 3.46 3.58
CA ILE A 606 20.80 3.05 4.66
C ILE A 606 22.10 2.63 3.98
N PRO A 607 23.14 3.47 4.06
CA PRO A 607 24.35 3.21 3.28
C PRO A 607 25.11 1.97 3.78
N PRO A 608 26.01 1.40 2.94
CA PRO A 608 26.81 0.26 3.31
C PRO A 608 27.59 0.50 4.61
N ARG A 609 27.64 -0.55 5.44
CA ARG A 609 28.35 -0.59 6.73
C ARG A 609 27.89 0.45 7.76
N LYS A 610 26.71 1.07 7.60
CA LYS A 610 26.13 2.00 8.60
C LYS A 610 25.21 1.31 9.61
N CYS A 611 24.55 0.21 9.22
CA CYS A 611 23.80 -0.64 10.14
C CYS A 611 24.76 -1.66 10.81
N THR A 612 24.68 -1.80 12.14
CA THR A 612 25.60 -2.62 12.94
C THR A 612 25.28 -4.11 12.93
N ALA A 613 24.01 -4.47 12.78
CA ALA A 613 23.48 -5.83 12.76
C ALA A 613 22.20 -5.90 11.93
N PRO A 614 21.76 -7.08 11.44
CA PRO A 614 20.47 -7.25 10.76
C PRO A 614 19.31 -6.70 11.60
N THR A 615 18.73 -5.59 11.17
CA THR A 615 17.77 -4.80 11.94
C THR A 615 16.45 -4.69 11.20
N ARG A 616 15.33 -4.93 11.91
CA ARG A 616 13.98 -4.70 11.37
C ARG A 616 13.65 -3.22 11.47
N ILE A 617 13.70 -2.52 10.34
CA ILE A 617 13.37 -1.11 10.26
C ILE A 617 11.91 -0.91 9.88
N THR A 618 11.26 0.00 10.59
CA THR A 618 9.85 0.34 10.43
C THR A 618 9.73 1.81 10.09
N CYS A 619 8.82 2.16 9.18
CA CYS A 619 8.44 3.53 8.86
C CYS A 619 6.94 3.56 8.52
N ARG A 620 6.16 4.23 9.38
CA ARG A 620 4.70 4.22 9.36
C ARG A 620 4.15 5.63 9.51
N LEU A 621 3.35 6.08 8.54
CA LEU A 621 2.54 7.28 8.71
C LEU A 621 1.40 7.02 9.70
N ALA A 622 1.51 7.58 10.89
CA ALA A 622 0.57 7.41 11.99
C ALA A 622 -0.68 8.29 11.84
N LYS A 623 -1.84 7.77 12.24
CA LYS A 623 -3.08 8.58 12.28
C LYS A 623 -3.09 9.46 13.53
N ARG A 624 -3.30 10.77 13.36
CA ARG A 624 -3.20 11.83 14.39
C ARG A 624 -3.96 11.53 15.70
N HIS A 625 -5.06 10.78 15.65
CA HIS A 625 -5.86 10.40 16.82
C HIS A 625 -5.26 9.28 17.70
N LYS A 626 -4.09 8.70 17.34
CA LYS A 626 -3.46 7.60 18.11
C LYS A 626 -2.40 8.05 19.13
N LEU A 627 -2.11 9.35 19.19
CA LEU A 627 -1.11 9.92 20.11
C LEU A 627 -1.81 10.80 21.14
N ALA A 628 -1.47 10.63 22.41
CA ALA A 628 -1.98 11.46 23.51
C ALA A 628 -1.49 12.91 23.41
N THR A 629 -0.27 13.10 22.88
CA THR A 629 0.52 14.33 22.94
C THR A 629 1.10 14.65 21.55
N PRO A 630 0.29 15.22 20.63
CA PRO A 630 0.79 15.68 19.33
C PRO A 630 1.84 16.80 19.50
N PRO A 631 2.70 17.04 18.49
CA PRO A 631 3.69 18.12 18.57
C PRO A 631 3.02 19.48 18.81
N PRO A 632 3.59 20.33 19.68
CA PRO A 632 3.10 21.69 19.88
C PRO A 632 3.35 22.50 18.58
N MET A 633 2.30 23.15 18.10
CA MET A 633 2.33 24.03 16.92
C MET A 633 1.74 25.38 17.33
N VAL A 634 2.35 26.48 16.89
CA VAL A 634 1.82 27.83 17.10
C VAL A 634 0.93 28.25 15.93
N GLU A 635 0.18 29.34 16.07
CA GLU A 635 -0.67 29.82 14.96
C GLU A 635 0.15 30.12 13.69
N GLY A 636 -0.36 29.68 12.54
CA GLY A 636 0.34 29.73 11.26
C GLY A 636 1.20 28.50 10.96
N GLU A 637 1.46 27.64 11.95
CA GLU A 637 2.12 26.35 11.77
C GLU A 637 1.13 25.20 11.52
N GLY A 638 1.55 24.20 10.74
CA GLY A 638 0.76 22.99 10.51
C GLY A 638 1.61 21.81 10.07
N LEU A 639 1.14 20.59 10.32
CA LEU A 639 1.82 19.37 9.91
C LEU A 639 1.88 19.31 8.37
N ALA A 640 3.08 19.34 7.78
CA ALA A 640 3.25 19.22 6.34
C ALA A 640 3.04 17.78 5.84
N SER A 641 3.24 16.79 6.71
CA SER A 641 2.91 15.37 6.48
C SER A 641 2.37 14.72 7.75
N ARG A 642 1.85 13.49 7.66
CA ARG A 642 1.48 12.72 8.87
C ARG A 642 2.73 12.46 9.73
N LEU A 643 2.50 12.26 11.03
CA LEU A 643 3.54 11.89 11.98
C LEU A 643 4.17 10.55 11.56
N VAL A 644 5.50 10.52 11.44
CA VAL A 644 6.24 9.36 10.94
C VAL A 644 6.77 8.59 12.14
N GLU A 645 6.12 7.48 12.44
CA GLU A 645 6.60 6.51 13.42
C GLU A 645 7.73 5.69 12.78
N VAL A 646 8.93 5.75 13.34
CA VAL A 646 10.08 4.98 12.86
C VAL A 646 10.57 4.01 13.94
N GLY A 647 11.16 2.91 13.50
CA GLY A 647 11.63 1.85 14.40
C GLY A 647 12.88 1.14 13.88
N PRO A 648 13.70 0.54 14.76
CA PRO A 648 13.52 0.50 16.21
C PRO A 648 13.78 1.86 16.87
N ALA A 649 12.99 2.21 17.89
CA ALA A 649 13.19 3.46 18.64
C ALA A 649 14.51 3.38 19.43
N GLY A 650 15.32 4.43 19.36
CA GLY A 650 16.67 4.47 19.94
C GLY A 650 17.73 3.69 19.13
N ALA A 651 17.41 3.17 17.93
CA ALA A 651 18.40 2.52 17.08
C ALA A 651 19.49 3.52 16.64
N GLN A 652 20.75 3.16 16.84
CA GLN A 652 21.91 3.97 16.47
C GLN A 652 22.65 3.35 15.28
N PHE A 653 23.02 4.19 14.31
CA PHE A 653 23.77 3.83 13.12
C PHE A 653 25.21 4.36 13.21
N LEU A 654 26.16 3.64 12.60
CA LEU A 654 27.59 4.04 12.56
C LEU A 654 27.85 5.28 11.69
N GLY A 655 26.84 5.79 11.00
CA GLY A 655 26.87 7.03 10.23
C GLY A 655 25.45 7.47 9.85
N PRO A 656 25.32 8.54 9.05
CA PRO A 656 24.02 9.03 8.62
C PRO A 656 23.22 7.98 7.86
N VAL A 657 21.91 7.97 8.07
CA VAL A 657 20.88 7.34 7.23
C VAL A 657 19.90 8.42 6.76
N ILE A 658 19.26 8.17 5.62
CA ILE A 658 18.36 9.13 4.96
C ILE A 658 16.93 8.59 4.98
N VAL A 659 15.98 9.42 5.38
CA VAL A 659 14.54 9.13 5.43
C VAL A 659 13.80 10.22 4.66
N GLU A 660 13.33 9.89 3.47
CA GLU A 660 12.58 10.78 2.57
C GLU A 660 11.08 10.57 2.76
N ILE A 661 10.36 11.66 3.05
CA ILE A 661 8.94 11.65 3.42
C ILE A 661 8.16 12.63 2.52
N PRO A 662 7.10 12.19 1.82
CA PRO A 662 6.29 13.09 1.00
C PRO A 662 5.47 14.02 1.89
N HIS A 663 5.34 15.29 1.48
CA HIS A 663 4.56 16.32 2.17
C HIS A 663 3.57 17.03 1.25
N PHE A 664 2.61 17.69 1.87
CA PHE A 664 1.49 18.37 1.23
C PHE A 664 1.37 19.84 1.62
N GLY A 665 2.16 20.34 2.58
CA GLY A 665 2.23 21.79 2.84
C GLY A 665 2.75 22.56 1.61
N SER A 666 2.15 23.72 1.31
CA SER A 666 2.62 24.67 0.29
C SER A 666 3.71 25.58 0.86
N MET A 667 4.81 25.74 0.13
CA MET A 667 5.95 26.57 0.56
C MET A 667 5.80 28.05 0.16
N ARG A 668 4.98 28.32 -0.87
CA ARG A 668 4.87 29.63 -1.54
C ARG A 668 6.25 30.23 -1.87
N GLY A 669 7.08 29.42 -2.52
CA GLY A 669 8.50 29.71 -2.69
C GLY A 669 9.18 29.82 -1.32
N GLN A 670 9.62 31.01 -0.94
CA GLN A 670 10.41 31.24 0.28
C GLN A 670 9.64 31.90 1.43
N GLU A 671 8.31 32.02 1.37
CA GLU A 671 7.49 32.54 2.50
C GLU A 671 7.50 31.57 3.70
N ARG A 672 7.47 30.27 3.44
CA ARG A 672 7.40 29.21 4.45
C ARG A 672 8.65 28.34 4.42
N GLU A 673 8.91 27.66 5.52
CA GLU A 673 9.95 26.64 5.66
C GLU A 673 9.39 25.36 6.28
N LEU A 674 10.09 24.24 6.08
CA LEU A 674 9.80 22.98 6.76
C LEU A 674 10.78 22.81 7.92
N ILE A 675 10.26 22.57 9.12
CA ILE A 675 11.04 22.06 10.24
C ILE A 675 10.72 20.59 10.49
N ILE A 676 11.72 19.89 11.02
CA ILE A 676 11.59 18.51 11.47
C ILE A 676 11.61 18.55 12.99
N LEU A 677 10.55 18.05 13.63
CA LEU A 677 10.54 17.75 15.06
C LEU A 677 10.74 16.25 15.26
N ARG A 678 11.38 15.86 16.37
CA ARG A 678 11.48 14.46 16.80
C ARG A 678 11.02 14.26 18.25
N SER A 679 10.55 13.06 18.54
CA SER A 679 10.17 12.61 19.87
C SER A 679 10.70 11.21 20.16
N GLU A 680 11.46 11.07 21.25
CA GLU A 680 12.05 9.78 21.65
C GLU A 680 11.01 8.86 22.31
N ASN A 681 9.93 9.43 22.87
CA ASN A 681 8.95 8.73 23.70
C ASN A 681 7.47 9.03 23.34
N GLY A 682 7.22 9.83 22.30
CA GLY A 682 5.88 10.28 21.90
C GLY A 682 5.32 11.46 22.70
N GLU A 683 5.92 11.82 23.83
CA GLU A 683 5.42 12.88 24.73
C GLU A 683 6.16 14.20 24.56
N SER A 684 7.49 14.13 24.50
CA SER A 684 8.37 15.30 24.43
C SER A 684 8.81 15.56 22.99
N TRP A 685 8.73 16.79 22.51
CA TRP A 685 9.04 17.16 21.13
C TRP A 685 10.14 18.21 21.06
N LYS A 686 11.14 18.00 20.20
CA LYS A 686 12.30 18.89 20.00
C LYS A 686 12.64 19.05 18.52
N GLU A 687 13.22 20.19 18.14
CA GLU A 687 13.73 20.45 16.79
C GLU A 687 14.87 19.45 16.46
N HIS A 688 14.75 18.72 15.35
CA HIS A 688 15.77 17.79 14.87
C HIS A 688 16.80 18.55 14.05
N LEU A 689 17.92 18.91 14.69
CA LEU A 689 19.04 19.60 14.07
C LEU A 689 20.13 18.59 13.72
N TYR A 690 20.45 18.45 12.43
CA TYR A 690 21.52 17.57 11.96
C TYR A 690 22.27 18.19 10.77
N ASP A 691 23.36 18.89 11.07
CA ASP A 691 24.20 19.53 10.05
C ASP A 691 24.99 18.49 9.25
N CYS A 692 24.59 18.28 7.99
CA CYS A 692 25.33 17.49 7.01
C CYS A 692 25.55 18.32 5.74
N LYS A 693 26.81 18.57 5.38
CA LYS A 693 27.14 19.22 4.10
C LYS A 693 26.78 18.30 2.94
N THR A 694 26.24 18.86 1.85
CA THR A 694 25.78 18.11 0.67
C THR A 694 26.86 17.18 0.10
N ASP A 695 28.11 17.64 0.07
CA ASP A 695 29.27 16.89 -0.43
C ASP A 695 29.47 15.56 0.34
N ASN A 696 29.21 15.59 1.65
CA ASN A 696 29.30 14.42 2.52
C ASN A 696 28.18 13.40 2.23
N LEU A 697 27.05 13.80 1.63
CA LEU A 697 25.94 12.90 1.27
C LEU A 697 26.25 12.14 -0.03
N VAL A 698 26.96 12.75 -0.98
CA VAL A 698 27.45 12.03 -2.17
C VAL A 698 28.49 10.99 -1.76
N GLN A 699 29.44 11.37 -0.90
CA GLN A 699 30.41 10.44 -0.31
C GLN A 699 29.77 9.37 0.58
N LEU A 700 28.64 9.66 1.23
CA LEU A 700 27.89 8.71 2.05
C LEU A 700 27.39 7.52 1.23
N LEU A 701 27.00 7.77 -0.03
CA LEU A 701 26.41 6.79 -0.94
C LEU A 701 27.45 6.11 -1.86
N ALA A 702 28.75 6.37 -1.69
CA ALA A 702 29.80 5.68 -2.43
C ALA A 702 29.70 4.15 -2.24
N GLY A 703 29.30 3.45 -3.31
CA GLY A 703 28.97 2.02 -3.29
C GLY A 703 27.47 1.68 -3.37
N MET A 704 26.60 2.67 -3.60
CA MET A 704 25.20 2.48 -4.00
C MET A 704 24.96 3.12 -5.38
N ASP A 705 24.22 2.45 -6.25
CA ASP A 705 23.79 2.97 -7.56
C ASP A 705 22.45 3.72 -7.43
N GLU A 706 22.48 4.79 -6.63
CA GLU A 706 21.28 5.52 -6.22
C GLU A 706 21.56 7.02 -6.08
N GLU A 707 21.04 7.81 -7.02
CA GLU A 707 21.15 9.26 -6.99
C GLU A 707 20.22 9.91 -5.93
N LEU A 708 20.60 11.12 -5.51
CA LEU A 708 19.83 11.97 -4.61
C LEU A 708 19.31 13.19 -5.37
N ASP A 709 17.98 13.33 -5.41
CA ASP A 709 17.31 14.54 -5.89
C ASP A 709 17.94 15.81 -5.28
N SER A 710 18.14 16.83 -6.11
CA SER A 710 18.61 18.15 -5.68
C SER A 710 17.59 18.84 -4.75
N PRO A 711 17.98 19.85 -3.94
CA PRO A 711 17.05 20.55 -3.05
C PRO A 711 15.85 21.17 -3.78
N GLU A 712 16.07 21.71 -4.97
CA GLU A 712 15.04 22.30 -5.83
C GLU A 712 14.07 21.23 -6.37
N GLU A 713 14.57 20.03 -6.68
CA GLU A 713 13.74 18.91 -7.09
C GLU A 713 12.99 18.26 -5.93
N LEU A 714 13.58 18.20 -4.74
CA LEU A 714 12.89 17.79 -3.52
C LEU A 714 11.70 18.72 -3.24
N GLU A 715 11.88 20.04 -3.38
CA GLU A 715 10.79 21.01 -3.25
C GLU A 715 9.72 20.80 -4.33
N ARG A 716 10.13 20.66 -5.61
CA ARG A 716 9.24 20.39 -6.74
C ARG A 716 8.45 19.08 -6.61
N LYS A 717 9.08 18.02 -6.09
CA LYS A 717 8.48 16.70 -5.80
C LYS A 717 7.74 16.67 -4.47
N ARG A 718 7.91 17.69 -3.62
CA ARG A 718 7.40 17.82 -2.24
C ARG A 718 7.84 16.66 -1.35
N ILE A 719 9.14 16.41 -1.30
CA ILE A 719 9.79 15.37 -0.48
C ILE A 719 10.68 16.05 0.57
N CYS A 720 10.38 15.81 1.85
CA CYS A 720 11.21 16.22 2.96
C CYS A 720 12.28 15.15 3.21
N ARG A 721 13.56 15.49 3.00
CA ARG A 721 14.70 14.60 3.26
C ARG A 721 15.21 14.81 4.68
N ILE A 722 14.88 13.88 5.58
CA ILE A 722 15.40 13.82 6.95
C ILE A 722 16.72 13.05 6.94
N ILE A 723 17.76 13.60 7.54
CA ILE A 723 19.06 12.95 7.72
C ILE A 723 19.31 12.77 9.22
N THR A 724 19.68 11.57 9.66
CA THR A 724 19.90 11.27 11.09
C THR A 724 20.96 10.19 11.29
N LYS A 725 21.58 10.12 12.48
CA LYS A 725 22.42 8.97 12.90
C LYS A 725 21.65 7.98 13.78
N ASP A 726 20.46 8.34 14.22
CA ASP A 726 19.67 7.57 15.17
C ASP A 726 18.17 7.74 14.91
N PHE A 727 17.37 6.72 15.23
CA PHE A 727 15.93 6.76 15.08
C PHE A 727 15.23 7.15 16.39
N PRO A 728 14.48 8.27 16.43
CA PRO A 728 13.51 8.54 17.49
C PRO A 728 12.34 7.55 17.40
N GLN A 729 11.35 7.65 18.29
CA GLN A 729 10.09 6.93 18.09
C GLN A 729 9.22 7.59 17.00
N TYR A 730 9.22 8.93 16.95
CA TYR A 730 8.47 9.70 15.96
C TYR A 730 9.26 10.88 15.39
N PHE A 731 9.06 11.15 14.09
CA PHE A 731 9.31 12.43 13.44
C PHE A 731 7.99 13.14 13.10
N ALA A 732 8.02 14.48 13.08
CA ALA A 732 6.96 15.32 12.51
C ALA A 732 7.58 16.33 11.54
N VAL A 733 7.02 16.44 10.34
CA VAL A 733 7.37 17.52 9.40
C VAL A 733 6.32 18.62 9.56
N VAL A 734 6.74 19.84 9.91
CA VAL A 734 5.87 20.99 10.18
C VAL A 734 6.22 22.13 9.21
N SER A 735 5.22 22.69 8.55
CA SER A 735 5.35 23.95 7.81
C SER A 735 5.13 25.13 8.74
N ARG A 736 6.06 26.07 8.77
CA ARG A 736 5.93 27.37 9.46
C ARG A 736 6.30 28.54 8.55
N ILE A 737 6.02 29.77 8.96
CA ILE A 737 6.58 30.97 8.32
C ILE A 737 8.10 30.93 8.47
N ARG A 738 8.83 31.31 7.41
CA ARG A 738 10.29 31.30 7.38
C ARG A 738 10.89 32.10 8.55
N GLN A 739 11.85 31.51 9.25
CA GLN A 739 12.42 32.06 10.48
C GLN A 739 13.94 32.15 10.40
N GLU A 740 14.45 33.36 10.16
CA GLU A 740 15.89 33.61 10.17
C GLU A 740 16.39 33.65 11.62
N THR A 741 17.25 32.69 12.00
CA THR A 741 17.75 32.56 13.39
C THR A 741 19.25 32.75 13.50
N ASN A 742 19.70 33.40 14.58
CA ASN A 742 21.11 33.51 14.95
C ASN A 742 21.30 33.34 16.47
N GLN A 743 22.53 33.06 16.91
CA GLN A 743 22.89 33.05 18.33
C GLN A 743 23.35 34.44 18.77
N MET A 744 22.49 35.15 19.48
CA MET A 744 22.72 36.52 19.96
C MET A 744 23.10 36.49 21.45
N GLY A 745 24.15 37.21 21.86
CA GLY A 745 24.62 37.29 23.24
C GLY A 745 24.77 38.73 23.75
N PRO A 746 25.52 38.97 24.84
CA PRO A 746 25.81 40.30 25.36
C PRO A 746 26.42 41.26 24.33
N GLU A 747 27.14 40.73 23.33
CA GLU A 747 27.71 41.47 22.21
C GLU A 747 26.66 42.16 21.30
N GLY A 748 25.37 41.79 21.42
CA GLY A 748 24.29 42.33 20.59
C GLY A 748 24.33 41.82 19.14
N GLY A 749 23.89 42.65 18.19
CA GLY A 749 23.92 42.40 16.75
C GLY A 749 22.57 42.50 16.06
N THR A 750 22.53 42.19 14.76
CA THR A 750 21.37 42.45 13.90
C THR A 750 20.85 41.20 13.19
N LEU A 751 19.53 41.01 13.19
CA LEU A 751 18.80 40.06 12.33
C LEU A 751 18.08 40.83 11.20
N ARG A 752 18.05 40.25 10.00
CA ARG A 752 17.30 40.72 8.83
C ARG A 752 16.49 39.58 8.26
N SER A 753 15.27 39.83 7.78
CA SER A 753 14.50 38.80 7.07
C SER A 753 14.97 38.65 5.63
N ARG A 754 14.90 37.41 5.10
CA ARG A 754 15.05 37.14 3.66
C ARG A 754 13.74 37.24 2.88
N SER A 755 12.59 37.00 3.52
CA SER A 755 11.28 37.12 2.87
C SER A 755 10.90 38.58 2.58
N VAL A 756 11.34 39.50 3.43
CA VAL A 756 11.15 40.95 3.28
C VAL A 756 12.43 41.66 3.72
N ALA A 757 13.27 42.08 2.76
CA ALA A 757 14.60 42.63 3.04
C ALA A 757 14.61 43.91 3.90
N LEU A 758 13.50 44.66 3.92
CA LEU A 758 13.30 45.85 4.75
C LEU A 758 13.02 45.55 6.24
N VAL A 759 12.69 44.30 6.59
CA VAL A 759 12.42 43.92 7.99
C VAL A 759 13.71 43.58 8.72
N GLN A 760 14.00 44.34 9.78
CA GLN A 760 15.21 44.21 10.59
C GLN A 760 14.89 44.26 12.09
N ALA A 761 15.64 43.50 12.89
CA ALA A 761 15.65 43.58 14.35
C ALA A 761 17.10 43.75 14.84
N SER A 762 17.38 44.84 15.54
CA SER A 762 18.72 45.17 16.07
C SER A 762 18.73 45.12 17.59
N PHE A 763 19.70 44.38 18.13
CA PHE A 763 19.88 44.12 19.56
C PHE A 763 21.12 44.89 20.04
N PRO A 764 20.98 45.96 20.84
CA PRO A 764 22.13 46.70 21.33
C PRO A 764 22.93 45.87 22.33
N GLU A 765 24.23 46.19 22.45
CA GLU A 765 25.14 45.55 23.41
C GLU A 765 24.56 45.58 24.84
N GLY A 766 24.52 44.43 25.50
CA GLY A 766 23.94 44.25 26.82
C GLY A 766 22.41 44.08 26.86
N ALA A 767 21.71 44.00 25.72
CA ALA A 767 20.27 43.64 25.70
C ALA A 767 20.00 42.21 26.19
N LEU A 768 21.00 41.32 26.09
CA LEU A 768 20.95 39.91 26.47
C LEU A 768 22.08 39.58 27.46
N THR A 769 21.76 38.85 28.53
CA THR A 769 22.73 38.42 29.56
C THR A 769 23.37 37.05 29.30
N LYS A 770 22.82 36.28 28.35
CA LYS A 770 23.33 34.96 27.93
C LYS A 770 23.13 34.80 26.43
N LYS A 771 24.05 34.08 25.77
CA LYS A 771 23.95 33.76 24.35
C LYS A 771 22.78 32.79 24.11
N ILE A 772 21.86 33.15 23.21
CA ILE A 772 20.61 32.43 22.94
C ILE A 772 20.29 32.39 21.43
N LYS A 773 19.61 31.34 20.97
CA LYS A 773 18.99 31.31 19.64
C LYS A 773 17.80 32.28 19.64
N VAL A 774 17.88 33.33 18.82
CA VAL A 774 16.80 34.30 18.55
C VAL A 774 16.36 34.13 17.11
N GLY A 775 15.05 34.21 16.85
CA GLY A 775 14.47 34.11 15.52
C GLY A 775 13.67 35.35 15.12
N LEU A 776 13.77 35.72 13.86
CA LEU A 776 12.96 36.76 13.21
C LEU A 776 12.13 36.12 12.09
N GLN A 777 10.80 36.16 12.23
CA GLN A 777 9.86 35.80 11.18
C GLN A 777 9.28 37.07 10.56
N ALA A 778 9.10 37.08 9.24
CA ALA A 778 8.34 38.13 8.55
C ALA A 778 7.38 37.47 7.54
N GLN A 779 6.08 37.50 7.86
CA GLN A 779 5.03 36.99 6.98
C GLN A 779 4.54 38.14 6.08
N PRO A 780 4.73 38.09 4.74
CA PRO A 780 4.13 39.06 3.84
C PRO A 780 2.60 38.94 3.84
N VAL A 781 1.92 40.03 3.51
CA VAL A 781 0.46 40.11 3.46
C VAL A 781 0.05 40.42 2.01
N PRO A 782 -0.53 39.47 1.25
CA PRO A 782 -0.88 39.69 -0.15
C PRO A 782 -2.00 40.73 -0.29
N GLU A 783 -1.78 41.78 -1.08
CA GLU A 783 -2.75 42.87 -1.28
C GLU A 783 -4.13 42.38 -1.71
N ASP A 784 -4.20 41.39 -2.61
CA ASP A 784 -5.46 40.80 -3.07
C ASP A 784 -6.28 40.23 -1.89
N THR A 785 -5.62 39.72 -0.84
CA THR A 785 -6.30 39.20 0.34
C THR A 785 -6.82 40.35 1.23
N VAL A 786 -6.06 41.45 1.34
CA VAL A 786 -6.49 42.66 2.06
C VAL A 786 -7.69 43.30 1.36
N LYS A 787 -7.56 43.60 0.07
CA LYS A 787 -8.60 44.23 -0.77
C LYS A 787 -9.89 43.41 -0.80
N LYS A 788 -9.80 42.08 -0.72
CA LYS A 788 -10.93 41.14 -0.73
C LYS A 788 -11.64 40.97 0.61
N ILE A 789 -10.92 41.04 1.74
CA ILE A 789 -11.49 40.88 3.09
C ILE A 789 -11.92 42.23 3.71
N LEU A 790 -11.15 43.28 3.44
CA LEU A 790 -11.31 44.59 4.09
C LEU A 790 -11.73 45.71 3.11
N GLY A 791 -11.58 45.51 1.79
CA GLY A 791 -11.74 46.57 0.81
C GLY A 791 -10.63 47.61 0.94
N ASN A 792 -10.97 48.88 0.71
CA ASN A 792 -10.04 50.01 0.89
C ASN A 792 -10.04 50.56 2.33
N ARG A 793 -10.66 49.87 3.30
CA ARG A 793 -10.82 50.38 4.69
C ARG A 793 -9.52 50.46 5.49
N ALA A 794 -8.58 49.58 5.20
CA ALA A 794 -7.27 49.52 5.86
C ALA A 794 -6.25 48.76 5.01
N THR A 795 -4.98 49.16 5.10
CA THR A 795 -3.82 48.49 4.49
C THR A 795 -2.83 48.06 5.57
N PHE A 796 -2.02 47.03 5.28
CA PHE A 796 -1.25 46.31 6.30
C PHE A 796 0.17 46.00 5.84
N SER A 797 1.14 46.13 6.75
CA SER A 797 2.53 45.72 6.51
C SER A 797 2.67 44.19 6.59
N PRO A 798 3.87 43.62 6.35
CA PRO A 798 4.20 42.28 6.80
C PRO A 798 4.03 42.15 8.33
N ILE A 799 3.62 40.97 8.80
CA ILE A 799 3.58 40.63 10.23
C ILE A 799 4.98 40.20 10.65
N VAL A 800 5.55 40.87 11.64
CA VAL A 800 6.91 40.64 12.12
C VAL A 800 6.87 40.02 13.51
N THR A 801 7.44 38.82 13.68
CA THR A 801 7.47 38.10 14.96
C THR A 801 8.89 37.86 15.43
N VAL A 802 9.17 38.19 16.69
CA VAL A 802 10.45 37.90 17.36
C VAL A 802 10.27 36.71 18.29
N GLU A 803 10.94 35.60 18.01
CA GLU A 803 10.95 34.38 18.83
C GLU A 803 12.27 34.26 19.63
N PRO A 804 12.26 33.75 20.88
CA PRO A 804 11.09 33.27 21.62
C PRO A 804 10.21 34.42 22.15
N ARG A 805 8.90 34.37 21.88
CA ARG A 805 7.88 35.35 22.30
C ARG A 805 7.72 35.43 23.82
N ARG A 806 7.14 36.55 24.28
CA ARG A 806 6.83 36.88 25.69
C ARG A 806 8.06 36.92 26.60
N ARG A 807 9.21 37.31 26.07
CA ARG A 807 10.48 37.49 26.80
C ARG A 807 10.83 38.97 26.92
N LYS A 808 11.23 39.41 28.12
CA LYS A 808 11.73 40.77 28.35
C LYS A 808 13.24 40.85 28.10
N PHE A 809 13.68 41.92 27.45
CA PHE A 809 15.10 42.24 27.22
C PHE A 809 15.64 43.18 28.31
N HIS A 810 16.97 43.21 28.51
CA HIS A 810 17.63 44.08 29.50
C HIS A 810 17.85 45.52 29.01
N LYS A 811 17.89 45.70 27.69
CA LYS A 811 17.85 46.99 26.99
C LYS A 811 16.82 46.88 25.86
N PRO A 812 16.18 47.99 25.45
CA PRO A 812 15.24 47.97 24.34
C PRO A 812 15.92 47.56 23.02
N ILE A 813 15.26 46.71 22.24
CA ILE A 813 15.68 46.33 20.89
C ILE A 813 15.02 47.25 19.87
N THR A 814 15.71 47.53 18.75
CA THR A 814 15.16 48.35 17.66
C THR A 814 14.56 47.46 16.59
N MET A 815 13.28 47.64 16.31
CA MET A 815 12.56 46.98 15.22
C MET A 815 12.41 47.95 14.05
N THR A 816 12.61 47.47 12.82
CA THR A 816 12.36 48.20 11.57
C THR A 816 11.40 47.38 10.71
N ILE A 817 10.31 48.00 10.27
CA ILE A 817 9.23 47.38 9.48
C ILE A 817 8.84 48.35 8.35
N PRO A 818 8.69 47.92 7.08
CA PRO A 818 8.22 48.80 6.00
C PRO A 818 6.81 49.32 6.27
N VAL A 819 6.52 50.54 5.83
CA VAL A 819 5.15 51.10 5.91
C VAL A 819 4.19 50.31 5.00
N PRO A 820 2.90 50.18 5.36
CA PRO A 820 1.88 49.76 4.41
C PRO A 820 1.72 50.82 3.29
N PRO A 821 1.24 50.43 2.09
CA PRO A 821 0.81 51.40 1.08
C PRO A 821 -0.40 52.19 1.59
N LEU A 822 -0.55 53.45 1.17
CA LEU A 822 -1.61 54.32 1.69
C LEU A 822 -3.02 53.85 1.31
N SER A 823 -3.93 53.85 2.27
CA SER A 823 -5.33 53.44 2.13
C SER A 823 -6.18 54.46 1.37
N GLY A 824 -6.05 54.51 0.04
CA GLY A 824 -6.95 55.36 -0.78
C GLY A 824 -6.64 55.56 -2.27
N GLU A 825 -5.49 55.11 -2.79
CA GLU A 825 -5.13 55.35 -4.20
C GLU A 825 -6.09 54.67 -5.18
N GLY A 826 -6.95 55.47 -5.84
CA GLY A 826 -7.87 55.00 -6.88
C GLY A 826 -9.18 55.78 -7.02
N LEU A 827 -9.57 56.64 -6.07
CA LEU A 827 -10.82 57.41 -6.15
C LEU A 827 -10.62 58.91 -5.87
N THR A 828 -10.74 59.72 -6.91
CA THR A 828 -10.86 61.17 -6.79
C THR A 828 -12.25 61.55 -6.27
N ASN A 829 -12.44 61.62 -4.95
CA ASN A 829 -13.65 62.22 -4.37
C ASN A 829 -13.42 62.83 -2.96
N GLY A 830 -13.24 64.15 -2.93
CA GLY A 830 -14.07 64.98 -2.07
C GLY A 830 -13.68 65.23 -0.61
N TYR A 831 -12.66 64.60 -0.03
CA TYR A 831 -12.21 64.92 1.34
C TYR A 831 -10.78 65.48 1.38
N LYS A 832 -10.68 66.82 1.36
CA LYS A 832 -9.46 67.54 1.77
C LYS A 832 -9.54 67.83 3.27
N GLY A 833 -8.58 67.29 4.01
CA GLY A 833 -8.34 67.64 5.41
C GLY A 833 -8.79 66.57 6.40
N ASP A 834 -7.86 65.69 6.79
CA ASP A 834 -7.35 65.77 8.16
C ASP A 834 -5.92 65.19 8.21
N SER A 835 -4.97 65.91 8.81
CA SER A 835 -3.56 65.48 8.89
C SER A 835 -3.30 64.66 10.16
N THR A 836 -4.14 63.65 10.42
CA THR A 836 -3.99 62.74 11.56
C THR A 836 -3.15 61.52 11.18
N PRO A 837 -2.37 60.94 12.13
CA PRO A 837 -1.64 59.71 11.86
C PRO A 837 -2.62 58.52 11.79
N CYS A 838 -3.01 58.19 10.56
CA CYS A 838 -3.79 57.02 10.18
C CYS A 838 -3.04 55.69 10.41
N LEU A 839 -1.70 55.74 10.45
CA LEU A 839 -0.85 54.60 10.78
C LEU A 839 -0.93 54.20 12.26
N ARG A 840 -1.07 52.90 12.51
CA ARG A 840 -1.19 52.23 13.81
C ARG A 840 -0.15 51.12 13.95
N LEU A 841 0.48 51.01 15.12
CA LEU A 841 1.30 49.87 15.50
C LEU A 841 0.51 48.92 16.41
N LEU A 842 0.20 47.74 15.88
CA LEU A 842 -0.46 46.67 16.60
C LEU A 842 0.57 45.69 17.18
N CYS A 843 0.30 45.17 18.38
CA CYS A 843 1.15 44.23 19.10
C CYS A 843 0.37 42.99 19.56
N SER A 844 1.05 41.85 19.65
CA SER A 844 0.57 40.69 20.41
C SER A 844 1.70 40.02 21.20
N ILE A 845 1.63 40.13 22.53
CA ILE A 845 2.58 39.52 23.49
C ILE A 845 2.26 38.05 23.82
N THR A 846 1.28 37.46 23.12
CA THR A 846 0.83 36.07 23.29
C THR A 846 1.95 35.09 22.94
N GLY A 847 2.12 34.04 23.74
CA GLY A 847 3.23 33.09 23.62
C GLY A 847 2.78 31.64 23.48
N GLY A 848 3.61 30.81 22.83
CA GLY A 848 3.31 29.40 22.62
C GLY A 848 2.10 29.18 21.71
N THR A 849 1.24 28.23 22.11
CA THR A 849 0.05 27.77 21.38
C THR A 849 -1.22 28.61 21.64
N SER A 850 -1.17 29.60 22.54
CA SER A 850 -2.31 30.50 22.79
C SER A 850 -2.56 31.43 21.59
N PRO A 851 -3.83 31.70 21.24
CA PRO A 851 -4.16 32.49 20.06
C PRO A 851 -3.80 33.96 20.22
N ALA A 852 -3.56 34.66 19.10
CA ALA A 852 -3.17 36.06 19.08
C ALA A 852 -4.31 36.97 19.56
N GLN A 853 -3.96 37.89 20.46
CA GLN A 853 -4.77 39.02 20.87
C GLN A 853 -4.02 40.29 20.44
N TRP A 854 -4.66 41.14 19.65
CA TRP A 854 -4.05 42.34 19.06
C TRP A 854 -4.46 43.59 19.83
N GLU A 855 -3.48 44.43 20.16
CA GLU A 855 -3.66 45.69 20.90
C GLU A 855 -2.95 46.84 20.15
N ASP A 856 -3.57 48.02 20.08
CA ASP A 856 -2.93 49.24 19.54
C ASP A 856 -1.97 49.82 20.60
N ILE A 857 -0.66 49.86 20.28
CA ILE A 857 0.39 50.38 21.15
C ILE A 857 0.99 51.70 20.63
N THR A 858 0.38 52.33 19.63
CA THR A 858 0.87 53.57 18.98
C THR A 858 1.06 54.70 20.00
N GLY A 859 0.19 54.80 21.00
CA GLY A 859 0.28 55.82 22.06
C GLY A 859 1.39 55.59 23.10
N THR A 860 2.03 54.41 23.13
CA THR A 860 3.08 54.06 24.11
C THR A 860 4.46 53.86 23.48
N THR A 861 4.54 53.81 22.15
CA THR A 861 5.74 53.42 21.42
C THR A 861 6.09 54.48 20.37
N PRO A 862 7.20 55.24 20.52
CA PRO A 862 7.57 56.28 19.58
C PRO A 862 7.98 55.68 18.22
N LEU A 863 7.35 56.16 17.15
CA LEU A 863 7.58 55.72 15.77
C LEU A 863 8.49 56.72 15.05
N THR A 864 9.60 56.25 14.47
CA THR A 864 10.54 57.07 13.70
C THR A 864 10.57 56.61 12.25
N PHE A 865 10.27 57.50 11.31
CA PHE A 865 10.21 57.17 9.88
C PHE A 865 11.59 57.33 9.23
N VAL A 866 12.06 56.29 8.54
CA VAL A 866 13.34 56.26 7.81
C VAL A 866 13.18 55.39 6.58
N ASN A 867 13.41 55.94 5.38
CA ASN A 867 13.43 55.23 4.08
C ASN A 867 12.26 54.23 3.92
N ASP A 868 11.03 54.75 3.93
CA ASP A 868 9.77 54.01 3.80
C ASP A 868 9.58 52.88 4.81
N CYS A 869 10.28 52.96 5.95
CA CYS A 869 10.15 52.06 7.09
C CYS A 869 9.88 52.83 8.38
N VAL A 870 9.11 52.24 9.28
CA VAL A 870 9.03 52.66 10.68
C VAL A 870 10.09 51.91 11.46
N SER A 871 10.96 52.66 12.14
CA SER A 871 11.80 52.16 13.20
C SER A 871 11.24 52.57 14.57
N PHE A 872 11.15 51.62 15.49
CA PHE A 872 10.69 51.84 16.86
C PHE A 872 11.48 50.95 17.83
N THR A 873 11.33 51.18 19.14
CA THR A 873 12.02 50.39 20.17
C THR A 873 11.05 49.64 21.07
N THR A 874 11.43 48.43 21.51
CA THR A 874 10.62 47.59 22.40
C THR A 874 11.47 46.82 23.41
N ASN A 875 10.93 46.62 24.62
CA ASN A 875 11.56 45.82 25.67
C ASN A 875 11.07 44.36 25.72
N VAL A 876 10.15 43.95 24.83
CA VAL A 876 9.51 42.63 24.86
C VAL A 876 9.45 41.99 23.47
N SER A 877 9.78 40.69 23.38
CA SER A 877 9.58 39.89 22.16
C SER A 877 8.10 39.56 21.95
N ALA A 878 7.56 39.95 20.81
CA ALA A 878 6.14 39.87 20.50
C ALA A 878 5.93 39.71 18.98
N ARG A 879 4.66 39.65 18.56
CA ARG A 879 4.25 39.92 17.18
C ARG A 879 3.98 41.42 17.03
N PHE A 880 4.45 42.02 15.95
CA PHE A 880 4.24 43.43 15.59
C PHE A 880 3.68 43.53 14.18
N TRP A 881 2.77 44.47 13.96
CA TRP A 881 2.11 44.68 12.67
C TRP A 881 1.74 46.15 12.51
N LEU A 882 2.06 46.77 11.37
CA LEU A 882 1.60 48.11 11.06
C LEU A 882 0.32 48.04 10.23
N ALA A 883 -0.66 48.86 10.59
CA ALA A 883 -1.92 49.01 9.89
C ALA A 883 -2.16 50.49 9.59
N ASP A 884 -2.38 50.86 8.34
CA ASP A 884 -2.90 52.19 7.99
C ASP A 884 -4.43 52.09 7.87
N CYS A 885 -5.14 52.85 8.70
CA CYS A 885 -6.60 52.86 8.73
C CYS A 885 -7.13 54.22 9.17
N HIS A 886 -8.01 54.79 8.35
CA HIS A 886 -8.73 56.03 8.66
C HIS A 886 -9.71 55.87 9.84
N GLN A 887 -10.23 54.66 10.08
CA GLN A 887 -11.19 54.36 11.15
C GLN A 887 -10.50 53.69 12.35
N ILE A 888 -9.73 54.47 13.11
CA ILE A 888 -8.88 54.02 14.22
C ILE A 888 -9.53 52.95 15.12
N PRO A 889 -10.79 53.08 15.61
CA PRO A 889 -11.39 52.08 16.52
C PRO A 889 -11.65 50.71 15.86
N GLU A 890 -11.84 50.66 14.54
CA GLU A 890 -12.06 49.40 13.82
C GLU A 890 -10.75 48.62 13.59
N THR A 891 -9.58 49.29 13.64
CA THR A 891 -8.28 48.73 13.23
C THR A 891 -7.98 47.35 13.85
N VAL A 892 -8.21 47.18 15.15
CA VAL A 892 -7.99 45.89 15.86
C VAL A 892 -8.96 44.80 15.40
N GLY A 893 -10.21 45.16 15.07
CA GLY A 893 -11.22 44.25 14.52
C GLY A 893 -10.87 43.81 13.10
N LEU A 894 -10.51 44.76 12.23
CA LEU A 894 -10.07 44.52 10.85
C LEU A 894 -8.80 43.66 10.81
N ALA A 895 -7.81 43.97 11.66
CA ALA A 895 -6.61 43.18 11.84
C ALA A 895 -6.93 41.75 12.31
N THR A 896 -7.83 41.58 13.28
CA THR A 896 -8.24 40.26 13.77
C THR A 896 -8.99 39.45 12.69
N GLN A 897 -9.81 40.11 11.86
CA GLN A 897 -10.50 39.48 10.73
C GLN A 897 -9.49 38.97 9.68
N LEU A 898 -8.53 39.81 9.29
CA LEU A 898 -7.48 39.47 8.32
C LEU A 898 -6.50 38.43 8.86
N TYR A 899 -6.09 38.53 10.12
CA TYR A 899 -5.19 37.58 10.78
C TYR A 899 -5.73 36.15 10.77
N ARG A 900 -7.05 35.97 10.98
CA ARG A 900 -7.73 34.67 10.87
C ARG A 900 -7.62 34.03 9.48
N GLU A 901 -7.38 34.81 8.42
CA GLU A 901 -7.06 34.27 7.09
C GLU A 901 -5.57 33.92 6.98
N LEU A 902 -4.70 34.83 7.41
CA LEU A 902 -3.25 34.71 7.27
C LEU A 902 -2.65 33.54 8.07
N ILE A 903 -3.30 33.09 9.15
CA ILE A 903 -2.89 31.89 9.91
C ILE A 903 -3.34 30.56 9.28
N CYS A 904 -4.24 30.56 8.29
CA CYS A 904 -4.67 29.32 7.63
C CYS A 904 -3.50 28.70 6.86
N VAL A 905 -3.14 27.47 7.20
CA VAL A 905 -2.01 26.77 6.61
C VAL A 905 -2.39 26.34 5.17
N PRO A 906 -1.57 26.67 4.16
CA PRO A 906 -1.82 26.28 2.78
C PRO A 906 -1.29 24.88 2.48
N TYR A 907 -2.09 24.09 1.78
CA TYR A 907 -1.75 22.73 1.36
C TYR A 907 -1.99 22.53 -0.14
N MET A 908 -1.11 21.75 -0.77
CA MET A 908 -1.28 21.24 -2.13
C MET A 908 -2.15 19.98 -2.08
N ALA A 909 -3.39 20.08 -2.56
CA ALA A 909 -4.37 18.99 -2.58
C ALA A 909 -4.87 18.69 -4.00
N LYS A 910 -5.47 17.52 -4.19
CA LYS A 910 -6.12 17.11 -5.44
C LYS A 910 -7.63 17.04 -5.26
N PHE A 911 -8.35 17.59 -6.23
CA PHE A 911 -9.78 17.38 -6.38
C PHE A 911 -10.00 16.14 -7.24
N VAL A 912 -10.83 15.21 -6.76
CA VAL A 912 -11.22 14.00 -7.49
C VAL A 912 -12.74 13.89 -7.46
N VAL A 913 -13.34 13.59 -8.62
CA VAL A 913 -14.79 13.55 -8.80
C VAL A 913 -15.18 12.14 -9.22
N PHE A 914 -15.97 11.50 -8.38
CA PHE A 914 -16.63 10.22 -8.69
C PHE A 914 -18.08 10.47 -9.06
N ALA A 915 -18.59 9.79 -10.07
CA ALA A 915 -19.99 9.86 -10.49
C ALA A 915 -20.62 8.46 -10.59
N LYS A 916 -21.94 8.42 -10.39
CA LYS A 916 -22.78 7.26 -10.61
C LYS A 916 -24.13 7.71 -11.16
N MET A 917 -24.48 7.22 -12.35
CA MET A 917 -25.78 7.46 -12.94
C MET A 917 -26.84 6.60 -12.22
N ASN A 918 -27.90 7.23 -11.71
CA ASN A 918 -29.02 6.51 -11.09
C ASN A 918 -30.10 6.21 -12.15
N ASP A 919 -30.32 7.18 -13.03
CA ASP A 919 -31.30 7.21 -14.10
C ASP A 919 -30.76 8.09 -15.24
N HIS A 920 -31.33 8.00 -16.44
CA HIS A 920 -30.89 8.75 -17.63
C HIS A 920 -30.93 10.29 -17.44
N VAL A 921 -31.70 10.78 -16.46
CA VAL A 921 -31.87 12.21 -16.17
C VAL A 921 -31.09 12.66 -14.92
N GLU A 922 -30.79 11.76 -13.97
CA GLU A 922 -30.19 12.10 -12.68
C GLU A 922 -28.99 11.22 -12.28
N SER A 923 -27.94 11.87 -11.77
CA SER A 923 -26.71 11.23 -11.33
C SER A 923 -26.27 11.70 -9.94
N ARG A 924 -25.65 10.81 -9.17
CA ARG A 924 -24.98 11.12 -7.90
C ARG A 924 -23.50 11.38 -8.14
N LEU A 925 -22.99 12.47 -7.58
CA LEU A 925 -21.58 12.81 -7.57
C LEU A 925 -21.04 12.76 -6.14
N ARG A 926 -19.76 12.40 -6.02
CA ARG A 926 -18.94 12.53 -4.82
C ARG A 926 -17.67 13.29 -5.19
N CYS A 927 -17.60 14.55 -4.79
CA CYS A 927 -16.36 15.33 -4.89
C CYS A 927 -15.52 15.10 -3.64
N PHE A 928 -14.22 14.87 -3.84
CA PHE A 928 -13.23 14.77 -2.77
C PHE A 928 -12.16 15.84 -2.94
N CYS A 929 -11.68 16.41 -1.83
CA CYS A 929 -10.44 17.19 -1.80
C CYS A 929 -9.45 16.49 -0.87
N MET A 930 -8.40 15.90 -1.46
CA MET A 930 -7.54 14.92 -0.81
C MET A 930 -6.05 15.30 -0.84
N THR A 931 -5.32 14.84 0.17
CA THR A 931 -3.85 14.98 0.30
C THR A 931 -3.20 13.60 0.23
N ASP A 932 -3.06 12.90 1.35
CA ASP A 932 -2.39 11.59 1.44
C ASP A 932 -3.33 10.37 1.39
N ASP A 933 -4.61 10.59 1.08
CA ASP A 933 -5.59 9.51 0.91
C ASP A 933 -5.17 8.55 -0.21
N LYS A 934 -5.68 7.30 -0.13
CA LYS A 934 -5.62 6.38 -1.27
C LYS A 934 -6.33 6.97 -2.48
N VAL A 935 -5.68 6.81 -3.64
CA VAL A 935 -6.27 7.02 -4.96
C VAL A 935 -7.45 6.07 -5.16
N ASP A 936 -7.25 4.78 -4.88
CA ASP A 936 -8.30 3.76 -4.95
C ASP A 936 -9.25 3.85 -3.75
N LYS A 937 -10.39 4.50 -3.97
CA LYS A 937 -11.49 4.65 -3.01
C LYS A 937 -12.37 3.40 -3.05
N THR A 938 -12.13 2.47 -2.12
CA THR A 938 -12.76 1.14 -2.12
C THR A 938 -14.26 1.16 -1.88
N LEU A 939 -14.80 2.17 -1.18
CA LEU A 939 -16.25 2.33 -0.99
C LEU A 939 -16.94 2.74 -2.29
N GLU A 940 -16.37 3.71 -3.00
CA GLU A 940 -16.83 4.17 -4.31
C GLU A 940 -16.80 3.03 -5.33
N GLN A 941 -15.71 2.25 -5.37
CA GLN A 941 -15.61 1.03 -6.18
C GLN A 941 -16.70 0.00 -5.80
N GLN A 942 -16.88 -0.29 -4.51
CA GLN A 942 -17.91 -1.23 -4.02
C GLN A 942 -19.35 -0.75 -4.30
N GLU A 943 -19.58 0.56 -4.32
CA GLU A 943 -20.87 1.16 -4.67
C GLU A 943 -21.07 1.34 -6.19
N ASN A 944 -20.13 0.93 -7.05
CA ASN A 944 -20.12 1.17 -8.49
C ASN A 944 -20.24 2.66 -8.86
N PHE A 945 -19.38 3.50 -8.26
CA PHE A 945 -19.04 4.84 -8.73
C PHE A 945 -17.78 4.77 -9.61
N GLU A 946 -17.74 5.59 -10.66
CA GLU A 946 -16.62 5.69 -11.61
C GLU A 946 -15.95 7.07 -11.46
N GLU A 947 -14.62 7.14 -11.60
CA GLU A 947 -13.87 8.41 -11.53
C GLU A 947 -14.01 9.16 -12.86
N VAL A 948 -14.59 10.35 -12.82
CA VAL A 948 -14.89 11.16 -14.02
C VAL A 948 -14.00 12.39 -14.20
N ALA A 949 -13.30 12.83 -13.15
CA ALA A 949 -12.28 13.88 -13.26
C ALA A 949 -11.30 13.90 -12.07
N ARG A 950 -10.08 14.38 -12.35
CA ARG A 950 -8.98 14.54 -11.40
C ARG A 950 -8.21 15.82 -11.69
N SER A 951 -7.90 16.61 -10.66
CA SER A 951 -7.07 17.82 -10.80
C SER A 951 -5.57 17.52 -10.70
N LYS A 952 -4.76 18.50 -11.15
CA LYS A 952 -3.38 18.66 -10.68
C LYS A 952 -3.37 19.03 -9.18
N ASP A 953 -2.20 19.03 -8.55
CA ASP A 953 -2.04 19.57 -7.20
C ASP A 953 -2.34 21.08 -7.19
N ILE A 954 -3.20 21.55 -6.29
CA ILE A 954 -3.67 22.94 -6.21
C ILE A 954 -3.65 23.42 -4.75
N GLU A 955 -3.31 24.69 -4.51
CA GLU A 955 -3.30 25.25 -3.16
C GLU A 955 -4.71 25.48 -2.60
N VAL A 956 -4.99 24.86 -1.46
CA VAL A 956 -6.19 25.01 -0.62
C VAL A 956 -5.80 25.40 0.81
N LEU A 957 -6.69 26.07 1.53
CA LEU A 957 -6.43 26.54 2.90
C LEU A 957 -7.13 25.63 3.93
N GLU A 958 -6.40 25.14 4.93
CA GLU A 958 -6.99 24.31 5.99
C GLU A 958 -7.98 25.08 6.85
N GLY A 959 -9.13 24.44 7.13
CA GLY A 959 -10.23 25.00 7.90
C GLY A 959 -11.16 25.91 7.11
N ARG A 960 -10.93 26.13 5.80
CA ARG A 960 -11.75 27.02 4.97
C ARG A 960 -12.76 26.28 4.08
N PRO A 961 -13.95 26.87 3.85
CA PRO A 961 -14.93 26.32 2.93
C PRO A 961 -14.47 26.53 1.48
N ILE A 962 -14.59 25.48 0.68
CA ILE A 962 -14.44 25.52 -0.78
C ILE A 962 -15.84 25.38 -1.37
N TYR A 963 -16.29 26.39 -2.10
CA TYR A 963 -17.62 26.40 -2.68
C TYR A 963 -17.59 25.68 -4.03
N VAL A 964 -18.65 24.95 -4.38
CA VAL A 964 -18.74 24.20 -5.64
C VAL A 964 -19.95 24.70 -6.45
N ASP A 965 -19.72 24.90 -7.74
CA ASP A 965 -20.71 25.38 -8.71
C ASP A 965 -20.62 24.55 -10.00
N CYS A 966 -21.72 24.44 -10.76
CA CYS A 966 -21.78 23.57 -11.94
C CYS A 966 -22.19 24.37 -13.19
N TYR A 967 -21.49 24.14 -14.29
CA TYR A 967 -21.70 24.74 -15.60
C TYR A 967 -21.83 23.64 -16.67
N GLY A 968 -22.23 23.99 -17.90
CA GLY A 968 -22.49 23.02 -18.98
C GLY A 968 -23.84 22.32 -18.84
N ASN A 969 -23.99 21.09 -19.35
CA ASN A 969 -25.28 20.38 -19.41
C ASN A 969 -25.75 19.83 -18.05
N LEU A 970 -25.06 20.11 -16.94
CA LEU A 970 -25.35 19.57 -15.61
C LEU A 970 -25.74 20.68 -14.62
N THR A 971 -26.83 20.47 -13.86
CA THR A 971 -27.31 21.38 -12.80
C THR A 971 -27.39 20.64 -11.47
N PRO A 972 -26.92 21.19 -10.33
CA PRO A 972 -27.00 20.52 -9.05
C PRO A 972 -28.42 20.59 -8.48
N LEU A 973 -28.86 19.52 -7.85
CA LEU A 973 -30.17 19.47 -7.17
C LEU A 973 -30.03 20.01 -5.74
N THR A 974 -30.05 21.33 -5.58
CA THR A 974 -30.07 22.02 -4.28
C THR A 974 -31.39 22.76 -4.05
N LYS A 975 -31.66 23.11 -2.79
CA LYS A 975 -32.78 24.00 -2.44
C LYS A 975 -32.49 25.42 -2.96
N THR A 976 -33.54 26.18 -3.27
CA THR A 976 -33.44 27.58 -3.72
C THR A 976 -32.58 28.42 -2.76
N GLY A 977 -31.46 28.95 -3.26
CA GLY A 977 -30.50 29.74 -2.47
C GLY A 977 -29.37 28.96 -1.79
N GLN A 978 -29.37 27.62 -1.84
CA GLN A 978 -28.33 26.80 -1.20
C GLN A 978 -27.20 26.45 -2.17
N GLN A 979 -26.00 26.98 -1.92
CA GLN A 979 -24.76 26.61 -2.64
C GLN A 979 -24.11 25.35 -2.00
N LEU A 980 -23.37 24.59 -2.81
CA LEU A 980 -22.60 23.43 -2.37
C LEU A 980 -21.29 23.87 -1.71
N ILE A 981 -20.93 23.26 -0.57
CA ILE A 981 -19.74 23.62 0.23
C ILE A 981 -18.98 22.35 0.64
N LEU A 982 -17.66 22.36 0.42
CA LEU A 982 -16.69 21.33 0.81
C LEU A 982 -15.66 21.95 1.77
N ASN A 983 -15.71 21.61 3.04
CA ASN A 983 -14.71 22.07 4.02
C ASN A 983 -13.44 21.22 3.93
N PHE A 984 -12.27 21.85 3.78
CA PHE A 984 -10.99 21.15 3.69
C PHE A 984 -10.25 21.10 5.03
N TYR A 985 -9.87 19.89 5.44
CA TYR A 985 -8.94 19.62 6.54
C TYR A 985 -7.83 18.68 6.05
N ALA A 986 -6.59 18.92 6.48
CA ALA A 986 -5.45 18.14 6.03
C ALA A 986 -5.47 16.72 6.62
N PHE A 987 -5.04 15.74 5.82
CA PHE A 987 -4.97 14.33 6.21
C PHE A 987 -6.29 13.71 6.71
N LYS A 988 -7.44 14.32 6.36
CA LYS A 988 -8.79 13.79 6.51
C LYS A 988 -9.43 13.58 5.13
N GLU A 989 -10.39 12.67 5.07
CA GLU A 989 -11.23 12.47 3.89
C GLU A 989 -12.29 13.56 3.80
N ASN A 990 -12.04 14.60 3.01
CA ASN A 990 -12.98 15.69 2.79
C ASN A 990 -13.90 15.32 1.61
N ARG A 991 -15.14 14.89 1.89
CA ARG A 991 -16.11 14.43 0.89
C ARG A 991 -17.35 15.33 0.82
N LEU A 992 -17.83 15.58 -0.40
CA LEU A 992 -19.07 16.31 -0.70
C LEU A 992 -19.93 15.46 -1.67
N PRO A 993 -20.97 14.76 -1.15
CA PRO A 993 -21.94 14.06 -1.97
C PRO A 993 -23.10 14.98 -2.37
N PHE A 994 -23.50 14.95 -3.64
CA PHE A 994 -24.69 15.67 -4.15
C PHE A 994 -25.27 14.97 -5.39
N CYS A 995 -26.47 15.38 -5.81
CA CYS A 995 -27.06 14.94 -7.07
C CYS A 995 -26.98 16.05 -8.13
N VAL A 996 -26.85 15.67 -9.40
CA VAL A 996 -26.99 16.55 -10.56
C VAL A 996 -28.04 15.99 -11.51
N LYS A 997 -28.69 16.90 -12.23
CA LYS A 997 -29.65 16.63 -13.30
C LYS A 997 -29.10 17.13 -14.64
N VAL A 998 -29.32 16.37 -15.71
CA VAL A 998 -29.01 16.80 -17.09
C VAL A 998 -30.04 17.85 -17.53
N ARG A 999 -29.59 18.96 -18.13
CA ARG A 999 -30.46 20.06 -18.59
C ARG A 999 -31.16 19.74 -19.90
N ASP A 1000 -30.40 19.30 -20.88
CA ASP A 1000 -30.85 18.89 -22.21
C ASP A 1000 -30.43 17.43 -22.46
N PRO A 1001 -31.37 16.47 -22.38
CA PRO A 1001 -31.09 15.05 -22.65
C PRO A 1001 -30.71 14.72 -24.09
N SER A 1002 -30.83 15.66 -25.05
CA SER A 1002 -30.42 15.46 -26.45
C SER A 1002 -28.92 15.73 -26.69
N GLN A 1003 -28.27 16.43 -25.76
CA GLN A 1003 -26.84 16.71 -25.78
C GLN A 1003 -26.09 15.76 -24.84
N GLU A 1004 -24.77 15.60 -25.04
CA GLU A 1004 -23.95 14.80 -24.14
C GLU A 1004 -24.08 15.24 -22.68
N ALA A 1005 -23.98 14.28 -21.76
CA ALA A 1005 -24.10 14.49 -20.31
C ALA A 1005 -22.80 15.09 -19.70
N CYS A 1006 -22.29 16.15 -20.35
CA CYS A 1006 -21.03 16.81 -20.09
C CYS A 1006 -21.24 18.13 -19.35
N GLY A 1007 -20.44 18.38 -18.32
CA GLY A 1007 -20.48 19.59 -17.51
C GLY A 1007 -19.11 20.01 -17.00
N ARG A 1008 -19.06 21.12 -16.27
CA ARG A 1008 -17.85 21.64 -15.63
C ARG A 1008 -18.14 21.99 -14.18
N LEU A 1009 -17.44 21.34 -13.26
CA LEU A 1009 -17.42 21.71 -11.85
C LEU A 1009 -16.35 22.78 -11.62
N THR A 1010 -16.76 23.87 -11.00
CA THR A 1010 -15.90 25.00 -10.65
C THR A 1010 -15.82 25.09 -9.12
N PHE A 1011 -14.60 25.00 -8.60
CA PHE A 1011 -14.29 25.13 -7.18
C PHE A 1011 -13.85 26.58 -6.91
N LEU A 1012 -14.52 27.25 -5.97
CA LEU A 1012 -14.34 28.68 -5.66
C LEU A 1012 -13.88 28.86 -4.20
N LYS A 1013 -13.12 29.93 -3.93
CA LYS A 1013 -12.76 30.33 -2.54
C LYS A 1013 -13.92 31.02 -1.81
N GLU A 1014 -14.99 31.39 -2.51
CA GLU A 1014 -16.07 32.24 -2.01
C GLU A 1014 -17.47 31.84 -2.50
N CYS A 1015 -18.47 32.33 -1.76
CA CYS A 1015 -19.87 32.29 -2.16
C CYS A 1015 -20.09 33.14 -3.42
N LYS A 1016 -21.01 32.71 -4.29
CA LYS A 1016 -21.31 33.36 -5.57
C LYS A 1016 -22.08 34.68 -5.35
N PRO A 1017 -21.54 35.86 -5.71
CA PRO A 1017 -22.28 37.12 -5.57
C PRO A 1017 -23.47 37.17 -6.53
N THR A 1018 -24.61 37.69 -6.08
CA THR A 1018 -25.85 37.76 -6.88
C THR A 1018 -25.78 38.76 -8.04
N LYS A 1019 -24.93 39.77 -7.94
CA LYS A 1019 -24.46 40.62 -9.05
C LYS A 1019 -23.00 41.03 -8.74
N GLY A 1020 -22.04 40.69 -9.59
CA GLY A 1020 -20.62 41.00 -9.35
C GLY A 1020 -19.67 40.49 -10.43
N LEU A 1021 -18.41 40.92 -10.36
CA LEU A 1021 -17.32 40.54 -11.28
C LEU A 1021 -17.01 39.03 -11.23
N PRO A 1022 -16.50 38.44 -12.34
CA PRO A 1022 -16.14 37.02 -12.37
C PRO A 1022 -14.96 36.71 -11.44
N GLN A 1023 -15.18 35.82 -10.47
CA GLN A 1023 -14.13 35.36 -9.55
C GLN A 1023 -13.21 34.33 -10.19
N THR A 1024 -11.91 34.39 -9.84
CA THR A 1024 -10.92 33.36 -10.20
C THR A 1024 -11.18 32.05 -9.47
N ALA A 1025 -11.37 30.96 -10.23
CA ALA A 1025 -11.57 29.63 -9.69
C ALA A 1025 -10.29 29.04 -9.08
N VAL A 1026 -10.46 28.26 -8.01
CA VAL A 1026 -9.41 27.39 -7.44
C VAL A 1026 -9.10 26.25 -8.41
N CYS A 1027 -10.15 25.61 -8.92
CA CYS A 1027 -10.05 24.51 -9.86
C CYS A 1027 -11.26 24.52 -10.80
N ASN A 1028 -11.05 24.13 -12.05
CA ASN A 1028 -12.10 23.79 -13.00
C ASN A 1028 -11.87 22.34 -13.45
N LEU A 1029 -12.88 21.49 -13.29
CA LEU A 1029 -12.89 20.11 -13.77
C LEU A 1029 -14.04 19.92 -14.74
N ASN A 1030 -13.73 19.66 -16.00
CA ASN A 1030 -14.70 19.14 -16.95
C ASN A 1030 -15.02 17.69 -16.56
N ILE A 1031 -16.29 17.30 -16.61
CA ILE A 1031 -16.80 15.97 -16.25
C ILE A 1031 -17.79 15.49 -17.31
N THR A 1032 -17.75 14.19 -17.61
CA THR A 1032 -18.73 13.48 -18.43
C THR A 1032 -19.37 12.42 -17.55
N LEU A 1033 -20.70 12.34 -17.52
CA LEU A 1033 -21.38 11.32 -16.72
C LEU A 1033 -21.24 9.92 -17.36
N PRO A 1034 -20.99 8.86 -16.58
CA PRO A 1034 -20.88 7.50 -17.09
C PRO A 1034 -22.26 6.99 -17.53
N SER A 1035 -22.28 6.09 -18.52
CA SER A 1035 -23.53 5.55 -19.08
C SER A 1035 -24.38 4.82 -18.04
N ALA A 1036 -25.71 4.92 -18.16
CA ALA A 1036 -26.66 4.30 -17.23
C ALA A 1036 -26.53 2.76 -17.19
N ARG A 1037 -25.83 2.25 -16.17
CA ARG A 1037 -25.95 0.84 -15.76
C ARG A 1037 -27.36 0.65 -15.20
N LYS A 1038 -28.25 -0.08 -15.91
CA LYS A 1038 -29.62 -0.31 -15.45
C LYS A 1038 -29.62 -0.93 -14.05
N THR A 1039 -30.43 -0.36 -13.16
CA THR A 1039 -30.53 -0.79 -11.78
C THR A 1039 -31.31 -2.10 -11.68
N GLU A 1040 -30.58 -3.21 -11.57
CA GLU A 1040 -31.15 -4.45 -11.05
C GLU A 1040 -31.81 -4.16 -9.69
N LYS A 1041 -33.03 -4.68 -9.49
CA LYS A 1041 -33.69 -4.59 -8.19
C LYS A 1041 -32.85 -5.36 -7.16
N PRO A 1042 -32.65 -4.84 -5.95
CA PRO A 1042 -31.87 -5.53 -4.93
C PRO A 1042 -32.56 -6.84 -4.54
N GLU A 1043 -31.99 -7.97 -4.96
CA GLU A 1043 -32.42 -9.29 -4.48
C GLU A 1043 -32.34 -9.32 -2.94
N ARG A 1044 -33.39 -9.86 -2.30
CA ARG A 1044 -33.39 -10.13 -0.85
C ARG A 1044 -32.55 -11.37 -0.49
N ARG A 1045 -31.29 -11.41 -0.90
CA ARG A 1045 -30.30 -12.38 -0.39
C ARG A 1045 -29.59 -11.80 0.82
N HIS A 1046 -30.21 -11.96 1.99
CA HIS A 1046 -29.61 -11.61 3.27
C HIS A 1046 -28.41 -12.53 3.60
N THR A 1047 -27.21 -12.15 3.16
CA THR A 1047 -25.97 -12.68 3.75
C THR A 1047 -25.88 -12.21 5.20
N PHE A 1048 -25.94 -13.17 6.13
CA PHE A 1048 -26.08 -12.93 7.58
C PHE A 1048 -25.01 -12.00 8.18
N ALA A 1049 -23.82 -11.94 7.59
CA ALA A 1049 -22.73 -11.04 7.99
C ALA A 1049 -23.09 -9.54 7.91
N SER A 1050 -23.94 -9.14 6.95
CA SER A 1050 -24.27 -7.73 6.69
C SER A 1050 -25.09 -7.08 7.83
N LEU A 1051 -25.98 -7.84 8.47
CA LEU A 1051 -26.82 -7.37 9.58
C LEU A 1051 -26.04 -7.26 10.91
N ALA A 1052 -25.07 -8.15 11.13
CA ALA A 1052 -24.25 -8.15 12.35
C ALA A 1052 -23.39 -6.88 12.47
N LEU A 1053 -22.78 -6.42 11.37
CA LEU A 1053 -22.01 -5.17 11.35
C LEU A 1053 -22.91 -3.94 11.52
N ARG A 1054 -24.09 -3.92 10.87
CA ARG A 1054 -25.01 -2.77 10.94
C ARG A 1054 -25.54 -2.52 12.36
N LYS A 1055 -25.74 -3.58 13.16
CA LYS A 1055 -26.11 -3.49 14.59
C LYS A 1055 -24.98 -3.05 15.53
N ARG A 1056 -23.71 -3.05 15.12
CA ARG A 1056 -22.59 -2.55 15.95
C ARG A 1056 -22.33 -1.05 15.79
N TYR A 1057 -22.69 -0.46 14.64
CA TYR A 1057 -22.52 0.98 14.41
C TYR A 1057 -23.69 1.86 14.89
N SER A 1058 -24.82 1.27 15.28
CA SER A 1058 -25.98 2.00 15.81
C SER A 1058 -25.87 2.44 17.28
N TYR A 1059 -24.81 2.05 17.99
CA TYR A 1059 -24.62 2.32 19.43
C TYR A 1059 -23.59 3.43 19.74
N LEU A 1060 -23.22 4.25 18.73
CA LEU A 1060 -22.28 5.38 18.88
C LEU A 1060 -22.82 6.69 18.29
N ALA A 1061 -24.15 6.83 18.26
CA ALA A 1061 -24.83 8.09 18.04
C ALA A 1061 -25.59 8.43 19.34
N GLU A 1062 -24.98 9.24 20.21
CA GLU A 1062 -25.65 9.74 21.41
C GLU A 1062 -26.68 10.83 21.08
N PRO A 1063 -27.75 10.98 21.88
CA PRO A 1063 -28.84 11.90 21.60
C PRO A 1063 -28.63 13.28 22.25
N ALA A 1064 -28.72 14.34 21.45
CA ALA A 1064 -28.86 15.71 21.96
C ALA A 1064 -29.61 16.58 20.93
N LEU A 1065 -30.93 16.70 21.09
CA LEU A 1065 -31.79 17.81 20.70
C LEU A 1065 -33.26 17.44 20.98
N SER A 1066 -33.70 17.72 22.21
CA SER A 1066 -35.10 17.70 22.63
C SER A 1066 -35.38 19.01 23.34
N GLU A 1067 -35.89 19.99 22.60
CA GLU A 1067 -36.31 21.27 23.16
C GLU A 1067 -37.59 21.07 23.97
N PHE A 1068 -37.58 21.55 25.21
CA PHE A 1068 -38.75 21.59 26.10
C PHE A 1068 -39.28 23.02 26.11
N ASP A 1069 -40.36 23.28 25.38
CA ASP A 1069 -41.24 24.42 25.68
C ASP A 1069 -42.11 24.07 26.89
N ILE A 1070 -42.20 25.00 27.84
CA ILE A 1070 -42.98 24.85 29.06
C ILE A 1070 -44.23 25.71 28.95
N PHE A 1071 -45.40 25.10 29.11
CA PHE A 1071 -46.57 25.79 29.66
C PHE A 1071 -47.30 24.91 30.67
N THR A 1072 -47.78 25.55 31.74
CA THR A 1072 -48.38 24.92 32.91
C THR A 1072 -49.89 24.79 32.78
N ASN A 1073 -50.42 23.57 32.96
CA ASN A 1073 -51.45 23.23 33.96
C ASN A 1073 -51.74 21.72 33.94
#